data_AF-A0A223SBR6-F1
#
_entry.id   AF-A0A223SBR6-F1
#
_cell.length_a   1.000
_cell.length_b   1.000
_cell.length_c   1.000
_cell.angle_alpha   90.00
_cell.angle_beta   90.00
_cell.angle_gamma   90.00
#
_symmetry.space_group_name_H-M   'P 1'
#
loop_
_entity.id
_entity.type
_entity.pdbx_description
1 polymer ?
#
loop_
_entity_poly.entity_id
_entity_poly.type
_entity_poly.pdbx_seq_one_letter_code
_entity_poly.pdbx_strand_id
1 'polypeptide(L)'
;MDEQAMLTRDLVLRLCADPIEFDEEWLRSDRKTVVPFTAPRDTSLIDTIVAAGRAVGVDRLLICRTRNEFAFEPVTDVPADTASIVAVIRAWGDEPTDLLVAVEDLSAAVLVTASELTVAAGSDDFLRPFVGRDLAGARTGFAEEARKDRHPELLRAAQLYGCIDQGHPSGTRAPGPDLTERVAVRGRKLRESADQAVTWMRALRGAWGWAMVAVLLVAGLIVPGVSVALPVLVGTLWLMAQFAWFARSRTVGFATLMRVLALGALMIWPAALAENLLSGALGGVEEWFGPTYIAVLVEEPIKLLPLLLCRAVAGRRFKRFAAVDYLLLAAASGAGFHLAEQALRGVTGGTVPAPPPVYEVLTLFPGWIELPGLGVQFSGHAVTTGLVGAALGLAIVGRRHYGARLWLLPPIALWVAALEHMNFNAALAGVDPTPVTAFLAAITGGGAATRWVLLLLLGAAVLMDYRLAISTADTTPALPGEPPLAGLRRWARGRSVRLRVRVPGDIAPMFQRAAYAWALLPVTLATTLSTILHELAVMITAASRGPATLSASWDFLRHRRAFAMGAARAGERPWRRFPRQEELTASARELRRALAPAPASVAVAVAASALIAVHPHVGVGSGDGGSAGSAASAYALEVVAGAERWLGTLSPVETVWVGAAIVALLSLLVSGWSVPRVYPTVREFLRTPGRNFGLLLGACAPGQAAYALTALAGMALPRSTDRLLRR
;
A
#
# COMPACT_ATOMS: atom_id res chain seq x y z
N MET A 1 -14.25 49.53 9.10
CA MET A 1 -14.75 48.50 10.02
C MET A 1 -13.52 48.03 10.75
N ASP A 2 -13.29 48.54 11.96
CA ASP A 2 -12.09 48.22 12.73
C ASP A 2 -12.10 46.70 13.00
N GLU A 3 -11.11 46.00 12.45
CA GLU A 3 -10.88 44.59 12.72
C GLU A 3 -10.55 44.49 14.21
N GLN A 4 -11.53 44.03 15.01
CA GLN A 4 -11.34 43.86 16.44
C GLN A 4 -10.16 42.90 16.66
N ALA A 5 -9.09 43.40 17.28
CA ALA A 5 -7.88 42.62 17.51
C ALA A 5 -8.24 41.35 18.30
N MET A 6 -7.80 40.18 17.82
CA MET A 6 -8.00 38.91 18.50
C MET A 6 -7.38 38.98 19.90
N LEU A 7 -8.18 38.67 20.92
CA LEU A 7 -7.70 38.68 22.29
C LEU A 7 -6.96 37.38 22.62
N THR A 8 -6.02 37.46 23.57
CA THR A 8 -5.28 36.31 24.10
C THR A 8 -6.22 35.20 24.53
N ARG A 9 -7.32 35.54 25.22
CA ARG A 9 -8.36 34.59 25.61
C ARG A 9 -8.91 33.80 24.42
N ASP A 10 -9.17 34.44 23.29
CA ASP A 10 -9.76 33.79 22.12
C ASP A 10 -8.80 32.78 21.50
N LEU A 11 -7.51 33.11 21.44
CA LEU A 11 -6.48 32.20 20.93
C LEU A 11 -6.22 31.04 21.89
N VAL A 12 -6.08 31.33 23.19
CA VAL A 12 -5.85 30.31 24.22
C VAL A 12 -7.02 29.33 24.31
N LEU A 13 -8.28 29.79 24.30
CA LEU A 13 -9.45 28.90 24.33
C LEU A 13 -9.59 28.03 23.07
N ARG A 14 -8.99 28.41 21.94
CA ARG A 14 -8.99 27.60 20.71
C ARG A 14 -7.92 26.52 20.68
N LEU A 15 -6.86 26.68 21.47
CA LEU A 15 -5.65 25.85 21.39
C LEU A 15 -5.35 25.07 22.66
N CYS A 16 -5.71 25.61 23.82
CA CYS A 16 -5.27 25.15 25.13
C CYS A 16 -6.45 24.76 26.02
N ALA A 17 -6.27 23.67 26.79
CA ALA A 17 -7.17 23.28 27.88
C ALA A 17 -6.82 24.00 29.19
N ASP A 18 -5.53 24.28 29.40
CA ASP A 18 -4.96 24.97 30.57
C ASP A 18 -3.73 25.79 30.09
N PRO A 19 -3.18 26.77 30.84
CA PRO A 19 -2.04 27.58 30.39
C PRO A 19 -0.79 26.79 29.98
N ILE A 20 -0.69 25.52 30.38
CA ILE A 20 0.43 24.62 30.12
C ILE A 20 0.03 23.33 29.35
N GLU A 21 -1.22 23.22 28.90
CA GLU A 21 -1.75 22.02 28.21
C GLU A 21 -2.57 22.37 26.97
N PHE A 22 -2.31 21.66 25.86
CA PHE A 22 -3.12 21.79 24.65
C PHE A 22 -4.49 21.14 24.79
N ASP A 23 -5.49 21.72 24.14
CA ASP A 23 -6.83 21.18 24.08
C ASP A 23 -6.89 19.90 23.23
N GLU A 24 -7.55 18.88 23.76
CA GLU A 24 -7.59 17.56 23.13
C GLU A 24 -8.42 17.56 21.84
N GLU A 25 -9.46 18.39 21.74
CA GLU A 25 -10.27 18.53 20.53
C GLU A 25 -9.46 19.23 19.42
N TRP A 26 -8.69 20.27 19.76
CA TRP A 26 -7.77 20.91 18.83
C TRP A 26 -6.67 19.95 18.35
N LEU A 27 -6.11 19.11 19.22
CA LEU A 27 -5.12 18.11 18.83
C LEU A 27 -5.72 17.05 17.89
N ARG A 28 -6.96 16.61 18.18
CA ARG A 28 -7.71 15.68 17.31
C ARG A 28 -8.06 16.33 15.97
N SER A 29 -8.31 17.64 15.93
CA SER A 29 -8.53 18.38 14.69
C SER A 29 -7.26 18.30 13.82
N ASP A 30 -7.41 17.83 12.57
CA ASP A 30 -6.30 17.51 11.66
C ASP A 30 -5.30 16.44 12.14
N ARG A 31 -5.54 15.79 13.30
CA ARG A 31 -4.68 14.76 13.92
C ARG A 31 -3.23 15.21 14.02
N LYS A 32 -3.03 16.30 14.78
CA LYS A 32 -1.71 16.87 15.01
C LYS A 32 -0.85 15.89 15.80
N THR A 33 0.41 15.81 15.43
CA THR A 33 1.39 15.12 16.26
C THR A 33 1.81 16.05 17.38
N VAL A 34 1.91 15.52 18.59
CA VAL A 34 2.39 16.25 19.76
C VAL A 34 3.68 15.61 20.24
N VAL A 35 4.67 16.46 20.54
CA VAL A 35 5.92 16.04 21.15
C VAL A 35 6.26 17.00 22.29
N PRO A 36 6.13 16.56 23.55
CA PRO A 36 6.73 17.25 24.68
C PRO A 36 8.25 17.00 24.72
N PHE A 37 9.01 18.01 25.16
CA PHE A 37 10.45 17.95 25.35
C PHE A 37 10.90 18.97 26.41
N THR A 38 12.10 18.78 26.94
CA THR A 38 12.75 19.74 27.85
C THR A 38 13.67 20.67 27.04
N ALA A 39 13.60 21.97 27.31
CA ALA A 39 14.47 22.96 26.66
C ALA A 39 14.76 24.16 27.57
N PRO A 40 16.00 24.68 27.56
CA PRO A 40 16.32 25.92 28.25
C PRO A 40 15.60 27.10 27.60
N ARG A 41 15.15 28.05 28.42
CA ARG A 41 14.43 29.26 27.98
C ARG A 41 15.41 30.35 27.52
N ASP A 42 16.08 30.09 26.41
CA ASP A 42 17.05 31.01 25.82
C ASP A 42 16.70 31.39 24.37
N THR A 43 17.56 32.18 23.75
CA THR A 43 17.39 32.58 22.34
C THR A 43 17.46 31.39 21.39
N SER A 44 18.08 30.26 21.77
CA SER A 44 18.14 29.07 20.93
C SER A 44 16.78 28.40 20.78
N LEU A 45 15.95 28.40 21.83
CA LEU A 45 14.57 27.93 21.74
C LEU A 45 13.76 28.81 20.78
N ILE A 46 13.94 30.14 20.84
CA ILE A 46 13.27 31.09 19.94
C ILE A 46 13.73 30.89 18.48
N ASP A 47 15.03 30.73 18.25
CA ASP A 47 15.57 30.39 16.93
C ASP A 47 14.95 29.10 16.37
N THR A 48 14.71 28.12 17.25
CA THR A 48 14.08 26.85 16.90
C THR A 48 12.60 27.03 16.55
N ILE A 49 11.86 27.85 17.29
CA ILE A 49 10.47 28.23 16.98
C ILE A 49 10.37 28.92 15.61
N VAL A 50 11.29 29.85 15.33
CA VAL A 50 11.39 30.53 14.03
C VAL A 50 11.71 29.53 12.91
N ALA A 51 12.65 28.62 13.14
CA ALA A 51 12.98 27.56 12.19
C ALA A 51 11.76 26.65 11.91
N ALA A 52 10.95 26.34 12.92
CA ALA A 52 9.70 25.60 12.77
C ALA A 52 8.65 26.31 11.91
N GLY A 53 8.45 27.63 12.12
CA GLY A 53 7.60 28.45 11.26
C GLY A 53 8.08 28.44 9.80
N ARG A 54 9.38 28.67 9.57
CA ARG A 54 9.98 28.64 8.22
C ARG A 54 9.88 27.25 7.58
N ALA A 55 9.95 26.17 8.37
CA ALA A 55 9.82 24.80 7.90
C ALA A 55 8.41 24.44 7.42
N VAL A 56 7.38 25.22 7.77
CA VAL A 56 6.02 25.11 7.21
C VAL A 56 5.70 26.21 6.20
N GLY A 57 6.66 27.10 5.91
CA GLY A 57 6.53 28.13 4.88
C GLY A 57 5.63 29.29 5.29
N VAL A 58 5.59 29.62 6.59
CA VAL A 58 4.88 30.79 7.12
C VAL A 58 5.86 31.90 7.44
N ASP A 59 5.44 33.13 7.14
CA ASP A 59 6.26 34.33 7.29
C ASP A 59 5.93 35.10 8.57
N ARG A 60 4.84 34.72 9.25
CA ARG A 60 4.32 35.37 10.45
C ARG A 60 3.82 34.34 11.45
N LEU A 61 3.86 34.71 12.73
CA LEU A 61 3.48 33.88 13.87
C LEU A 61 2.64 34.72 14.84
N LEU A 62 1.68 34.05 15.46
CA LEU A 62 0.86 34.61 16.53
C LEU A 62 1.52 34.31 17.87
N ILE A 63 1.63 35.32 18.74
CA ILE A 63 2.29 35.20 20.03
C ILE A 63 1.44 35.84 21.14
N CYS A 64 1.28 35.12 22.26
CA CYS A 64 0.60 35.62 23.46
C CYS A 64 1.07 34.91 24.75
N ARG A 65 0.71 35.49 25.90
CA ARG A 65 0.88 34.88 27.22
C ARG A 65 -0.33 34.01 27.55
N THR A 66 -0.15 32.85 28.18
CA THR A 66 -1.26 31.88 28.33
C THR A 66 -2.03 31.98 29.64
N ARG A 67 -1.51 32.71 30.63
CA ARG A 67 -2.17 32.86 31.95
C ARG A 67 -3.41 33.74 31.88
N ASN A 68 -4.39 33.42 32.73
CA ASN A 68 -5.70 34.10 32.77
C ASN A 68 -5.60 35.61 33.05
N GLU A 69 -4.59 36.06 33.78
CA GLU A 69 -4.35 37.48 34.06
C GLU A 69 -4.07 38.31 32.79
N PHE A 70 -3.61 37.67 31.71
CA PHE A 70 -3.32 38.29 30.42
C PHE A 70 -4.43 38.06 29.37
N ALA A 71 -5.58 37.53 29.79
CA ALA A 71 -6.67 37.12 28.89
C ALA A 71 -7.19 38.24 27.97
N PHE A 72 -7.13 39.50 28.40
CA PHE A 72 -7.62 40.67 27.67
C PHE A 72 -6.54 41.40 26.87
N GLU A 73 -5.31 40.88 26.85
CA GLU A 73 -4.26 41.43 26.01
C GLU A 73 -4.46 41.07 24.54
N PRO A 74 -4.07 41.92 23.59
CA PRO A 74 -4.12 41.57 22.18
C PRO A 74 -3.09 40.49 21.84
N VAL A 75 -3.48 39.54 20.99
CA VAL A 75 -2.53 38.63 20.36
C VAL A 75 -1.62 39.45 19.45
N THR A 76 -0.31 39.29 19.59
CA THR A 76 0.63 39.98 18.73
C THR A 76 0.92 39.12 17.50
N ASP A 77 0.80 39.72 16.32
CA ASP A 77 1.22 39.10 15.07
C ASP A 77 2.61 39.63 14.71
N VAL A 78 3.62 38.75 14.73
CA VAL A 78 5.02 39.08 14.46
C VAL A 78 5.56 38.36 13.24
N PRO A 79 6.50 38.97 12.48
CA PRO A 79 7.25 38.23 11.47
C PRO A 79 8.00 37.04 12.11
N ALA A 80 8.17 35.96 11.34
CA ALA A 80 8.88 34.75 11.77
C ALA A 80 10.41 34.98 11.77
N ASP A 81 10.85 35.84 12.68
CA ASP A 81 12.25 36.15 12.99
C ASP A 81 12.48 36.30 14.50
N THR A 82 13.69 35.97 14.93
CA THR A 82 14.06 35.89 16.34
C THR A 82 14.00 37.25 17.02
N ALA A 83 14.38 38.32 16.32
CA ALA A 83 14.44 39.65 16.91
C ALA A 83 13.04 40.17 17.25
N SER A 84 12.07 39.95 16.36
CA SER A 84 10.67 40.31 16.59
C SER A 84 10.05 39.57 17.77
N ILE A 85 10.27 38.25 17.87
CA ILE A 85 9.76 37.46 19.01
C ILE A 85 10.42 37.90 20.33
N VAL A 86 11.74 38.09 20.34
CA VAL A 86 12.47 38.57 21.53
C VAL A 86 12.00 39.96 21.94
N ALA A 87 11.74 40.86 20.99
CA ALA A 87 11.26 42.20 21.28
C ALA A 87 9.89 42.18 21.98
N VAL A 88 8.98 41.31 21.54
CA VAL A 88 7.67 41.12 22.19
C VAL A 88 7.84 40.57 23.60
N ILE A 89 8.66 39.51 23.77
CA ILE A 89 8.88 38.91 25.09
C ILE A 89 9.49 39.90 26.07
N ARG A 90 10.48 40.70 25.63
CA ARG A 90 11.10 41.74 26.47
C ARG A 90 10.13 42.85 26.85
N ALA A 91 9.13 43.14 26.02
CA ALA A 91 8.11 44.14 26.33
C ALA A 91 7.16 43.69 27.46
N TRP A 92 7.12 42.39 27.79
CA TRP A 92 6.28 41.86 28.87
C TRP A 92 6.91 41.97 30.27
N GLY A 93 8.19 42.36 30.36
CA GLY A 93 8.93 42.50 31.62
C GLY A 93 9.83 41.30 31.94
N ASP A 94 10.44 41.34 33.13
CA ASP A 94 11.45 40.36 33.57
C ASP A 94 10.86 39.12 34.26
N GLU A 95 9.55 39.09 34.52
CA GLU A 95 8.90 37.95 35.17
C GLU A 95 8.75 36.77 34.20
N PRO A 96 9.23 35.56 34.57
CA PRO A 96 9.08 34.38 33.73
C PRO A 96 7.61 33.98 33.58
N THR A 97 7.06 34.11 32.38
CA THR A 97 5.66 33.76 32.06
C THR A 97 5.56 32.59 31.08
N ASP A 98 4.36 32.01 30.99
CA ASP A 98 4.00 30.95 30.03
C ASP A 98 3.65 31.58 28.67
N LEU A 99 4.20 31.03 27.60
CA LEU A 99 4.16 31.59 26.25
C LEU A 99 3.52 30.60 25.26
N LEU A 100 2.64 31.11 24.40
CA LEU A 100 2.09 30.38 23.26
C LEU A 100 2.52 31.05 21.95
N VAL A 101 3.08 30.26 21.04
CA VAL A 101 3.38 30.66 19.67
C VAL A 101 2.61 29.76 18.71
N ALA A 102 1.78 30.34 17.83
CA ALA A 102 0.94 29.60 16.90
C ALA A 102 1.10 30.06 15.46
N VAL A 103 0.85 29.15 14.52
CA VAL A 103 0.69 29.47 13.10
C VAL A 103 -0.67 30.14 12.88
N GLU A 104 -0.76 31.10 11.96
CA GLU A 104 -1.97 31.90 11.69
C GLU A 104 -3.25 31.07 11.47
N ASP A 105 -3.17 29.94 10.76
CA ASP A 105 -4.32 29.05 10.51
C ASP A 105 -4.59 28.04 11.64
N LEU A 106 -3.89 28.18 12.77
CA LEU A 106 -3.97 27.33 13.96
C LEU A 106 -3.63 25.85 13.67
N SER A 107 -2.91 25.56 12.58
CA SER A 107 -2.51 24.19 12.23
C SER A 107 -1.36 23.63 13.06
N ALA A 108 -0.60 24.51 13.72
CA ALA A 108 0.51 24.14 14.59
C ALA A 108 0.73 25.22 15.66
N ALA A 109 1.23 24.80 16.83
CA ALA A 109 1.58 25.70 17.93
C ALA A 109 2.68 25.10 18.82
N VAL A 110 3.36 25.96 19.57
CA VAL A 110 4.30 25.62 20.64
C VAL A 110 3.92 26.34 21.90
N LEU A 111 3.88 25.59 22.99
CA LEU A 111 3.64 26.06 24.33
C LEU A 111 4.95 25.96 25.12
N VAL A 112 5.48 27.10 25.55
CA VAL A 112 6.70 27.21 26.35
C VAL A 112 6.25 27.57 27.77
N THR A 113 6.42 26.65 28.71
CA THR A 113 5.98 26.89 30.09
C THR A 113 7.00 27.70 30.86
N ALA A 114 6.64 28.10 32.08
CA ALA A 114 7.53 28.79 32.99
C ALA A 114 8.72 27.90 33.42
N SER A 115 8.54 26.58 33.38
CA SER A 115 9.56 25.56 33.66
C SER A 115 10.38 25.24 32.39
N GLU A 116 11.15 24.14 32.41
CA GLU A 116 11.86 23.65 31.21
C GLU A 116 10.95 22.86 30.26
N LEU A 117 9.68 22.63 30.62
CA LEU A 117 8.73 21.91 29.77
C LEU A 117 8.34 22.76 28.56
N THR A 118 8.51 22.18 27.37
CA THR A 118 7.97 22.72 26.13
C THR A 118 7.13 21.66 25.43
N VAL A 119 5.98 22.06 24.90
CA VAL A 119 5.10 21.17 24.14
C VAL A 119 4.89 21.74 22.75
N ALA A 120 5.31 21.01 21.72
CA ALA A 120 5.05 21.38 20.33
C ALA A 120 4.00 20.45 19.72
N ALA A 121 3.05 21.04 19.00
CA ALA A 121 1.97 20.32 18.31
C ALA A 121 1.84 20.80 16.87
N GLY A 122 1.74 19.86 15.93
CA GLY A 122 1.57 20.17 14.52
C GLY A 122 2.00 19.03 13.63
N SER A 123 2.53 19.39 12.46
CA SER A 123 3.00 18.41 11.48
C SER A 123 4.47 18.05 11.64
N ASP A 124 4.92 16.94 11.06
CA ASP A 124 6.33 16.50 11.09
C ASP A 124 7.34 17.59 10.72
N ASP A 125 7.03 18.42 9.71
CA ASP A 125 7.96 19.48 9.27
C ASP A 125 8.08 20.60 10.30
N PHE A 126 7.00 20.88 11.04
CA PHE A 126 6.99 21.84 12.14
C PHE A 126 7.73 21.30 13.37
N LEU A 127 7.64 19.99 13.61
CA LEU A 127 8.18 19.37 14.83
C LEU A 127 9.67 19.03 14.73
N ARG A 128 10.18 18.75 13.52
CA ARG A 128 11.57 18.34 13.31
C ARG A 128 12.63 19.32 13.80
N PRO A 129 12.44 20.65 13.71
CA PRO A 129 13.40 21.60 14.29
C PRO A 129 13.58 21.44 15.80
N PHE A 130 12.52 21.07 16.53
CA PHE A 130 12.57 20.91 17.99
C PHE A 130 13.30 19.65 18.44
N VAL A 131 12.92 18.50 17.86
CA VAL A 131 13.30 17.18 18.40
C VAL A 131 14.04 16.29 17.41
N GLY A 132 14.36 16.83 16.23
CA GLY A 132 15.03 16.11 15.16
C GLY A 132 14.11 15.18 14.37
N ARG A 133 14.73 14.23 13.65
CA ARG A 133 14.05 13.44 12.60
C ARG A 133 13.17 12.30 13.13
N ASP A 134 13.39 11.85 14.37
CA ASP A 134 12.76 10.65 14.96
C ASP A 134 11.80 11.05 16.09
N LEU A 135 10.58 11.48 15.72
CA LEU A 135 9.57 11.95 16.67
C LEU A 135 9.18 10.86 17.69
N ALA A 136 9.08 9.60 17.23
CA ALA A 136 8.80 8.46 18.10
C ALA A 136 9.95 8.22 19.11
N GLY A 137 11.19 8.35 18.65
CA GLY A 137 12.37 8.31 19.51
C GLY A 137 12.36 9.45 20.54
N ALA A 138 12.04 10.68 20.12
CA ALA A 138 11.98 11.84 20.99
C ALA A 138 10.96 11.67 22.13
N ARG A 139 9.75 11.18 21.81
CA ARG A 139 8.72 10.89 22.83
C ARG A 139 9.14 9.81 23.80
N THR A 140 9.86 8.80 23.31
CA THR A 140 10.41 7.73 24.16
C THR A 140 11.49 8.31 25.09
N GLY A 141 12.39 9.14 24.56
CA GLY A 141 13.41 9.83 25.34
C GLY A 141 12.81 10.73 26.43
N PHE A 142 11.80 11.53 26.09
CA PHE A 142 11.09 12.36 27.06
C PHE A 142 10.40 11.52 28.16
N ALA A 143 9.81 10.38 27.80
CA ALA A 143 9.23 9.46 28.78
C ALA A 143 10.28 8.85 29.73
N GLU A 144 11.48 8.55 29.23
CA GLU A 144 12.60 8.05 30.04
C GLU A 144 13.12 9.14 30.99
N GLU A 145 13.28 10.36 30.51
CA GLU A 145 13.68 11.54 31.28
C GLU A 145 12.68 11.85 32.40
N ALA A 146 11.39 11.95 32.06
CA ALA A 146 10.32 12.17 33.03
C ALA A 146 10.30 11.12 34.16
N ARG A 147 10.58 9.85 33.84
CA ARG A 147 10.69 8.77 34.84
C ARG A 147 11.94 8.86 35.69
N LYS A 148 13.06 9.28 35.10
CA LYS A 148 14.36 9.39 35.76
C LYS A 148 14.36 10.53 36.77
N ASP A 149 13.87 11.69 36.35
CA ASP A 149 13.94 12.91 37.16
C ASP A 149 12.78 13.03 38.16
N ARG A 150 11.71 12.25 37.96
CA ARG A 150 10.50 12.20 38.82
C ARG A 150 9.83 13.56 39.04
N HIS A 151 10.06 14.54 38.16
CA HIS A 151 9.34 15.80 38.16
C HIS A 151 7.84 15.55 37.88
N PRO A 152 6.92 15.97 38.78
CA PRO A 152 5.48 15.71 38.61
C PRO A 152 4.92 16.29 37.31
N GLU A 153 5.40 17.46 36.90
CA GLU A 153 5.00 18.15 35.67
C GLU A 153 5.38 17.35 34.42
N LEU A 154 6.63 16.87 34.32
CA LEU A 154 7.10 16.06 33.19
C LEU A 154 6.37 14.71 33.12
N LEU A 155 6.13 14.07 34.27
CA LEU A 155 5.36 12.83 34.34
C LEU A 155 3.91 13.02 33.91
N ARG A 156 3.26 14.12 34.35
CA ARG A 156 1.91 14.49 33.93
C ARG A 156 1.85 14.72 32.41
N ALA A 157 2.78 15.51 31.86
CA ALA A 157 2.86 15.75 30.42
C ALA A 157 3.12 14.46 29.63
N ALA A 158 4.02 13.60 30.10
CA ALA A 158 4.32 12.32 29.46
C ALA A 158 3.12 11.36 29.47
N GLN A 159 2.27 11.41 30.50
CA GLN A 159 1.02 10.65 30.56
C GLN A 159 -0.07 11.27 29.66
N LEU A 160 -0.27 12.58 29.76
CA LEU A 160 -1.28 13.32 29.00
C LEU A 160 -1.09 13.16 27.50
N TYR A 161 0.13 13.37 27.01
CA TYR A 161 0.46 13.26 25.60
C TYR A 161 0.84 11.84 25.17
N GLY A 162 0.58 10.82 26.00
CA GLY A 162 0.76 9.41 25.65
C GLY A 162 2.20 9.03 25.27
N CYS A 163 3.20 9.63 25.91
CA CYS A 163 4.60 9.21 25.79
C CYS A 163 4.89 7.98 26.67
N ILE A 164 4.17 7.86 27.78
CA ILE A 164 4.15 6.67 28.64
C ILE A 164 2.85 5.91 28.34
N ASP A 165 2.95 4.61 28.03
CA ASP A 165 1.76 3.73 28.01
C ASP A 165 1.13 3.80 29.41
N GLN A 166 0.01 4.51 29.54
CA GLN A 166 -0.82 4.47 30.73
C GLN A 166 -1.27 3.01 30.84
N GLY A 167 -0.74 2.29 31.83
CA GLY A 167 -1.11 0.89 32.04
C GLY A 167 -2.64 0.80 32.02
N HIS A 168 -3.19 0.15 31.00
CA HIS A 168 -4.64 0.01 30.90
C HIS A 168 -5.15 -0.60 32.20
N PRO A 169 -6.30 -0.13 32.73
CA PRO A 169 -6.93 -0.81 33.85
C PRO A 169 -7.00 -2.30 33.49
N SER A 170 -6.58 -3.13 34.44
CA SER A 170 -6.21 -4.55 34.35
C SER A 170 -7.24 -5.52 33.72
N GLY A 171 -8.30 -5.01 33.09
CA GLY A 171 -9.37 -5.77 32.42
C GLY A 171 -9.33 -5.82 30.88
N THR A 172 -8.67 -4.89 30.16
CA THR A 172 -8.65 -4.93 28.69
C THR A 172 -7.39 -5.60 28.14
N ARG A 173 -7.36 -6.94 28.16
CA ARG A 173 -6.30 -7.71 27.48
C ARG A 173 -6.18 -7.25 26.03
N ALA A 174 -4.99 -6.81 25.65
CA ALA A 174 -4.67 -6.51 24.26
C ALA A 174 -5.07 -7.70 23.36
N PRO A 175 -5.60 -7.45 22.15
CA PRO A 175 -6.16 -8.54 21.35
C PRO A 175 -5.12 -9.63 21.03
N GLY A 176 -5.42 -10.89 21.36
CA GLY A 176 -4.54 -12.03 21.12
C GLY A 176 -4.22 -12.30 19.63
N PRO A 177 -3.22 -13.15 19.33
CA PRO A 177 -2.79 -13.44 17.97
C PRO A 177 -3.82 -14.19 17.13
N ASP A 178 -3.85 -13.85 15.84
CA ASP A 178 -4.53 -14.68 14.85
C ASP A 178 -3.63 -15.82 14.35
N LEU A 179 -4.19 -16.69 13.51
CA LEU A 179 -3.49 -17.85 12.98
C LEU A 179 -2.26 -17.45 12.16
N THR A 180 -2.39 -16.39 11.36
CA THR A 180 -1.29 -15.86 10.54
C THR A 180 -0.13 -15.36 11.39
N GLU A 181 -0.40 -14.63 12.47
CA GLU A 181 0.62 -14.15 13.40
C GLU A 181 1.29 -15.30 14.16
N ARG A 182 0.52 -16.31 14.61
CA ARG A 182 1.08 -17.52 15.25
C ARG A 182 2.04 -18.25 14.31
N VAL A 183 1.64 -18.45 13.05
CA VAL A 183 2.48 -19.07 12.02
C VAL A 183 3.72 -18.22 11.74
N ALA A 184 3.59 -16.89 11.65
CA ALA A 184 4.71 -15.99 11.42
C ALA A 184 5.74 -16.04 12.57
N VAL A 185 5.28 -16.03 13.82
CA VAL A 185 6.14 -16.15 15.01
C VAL A 185 6.82 -17.52 15.06
N ARG A 186 6.08 -18.61 14.87
CA ARG A 186 6.64 -19.97 14.84
C ARG A 186 7.70 -20.12 13.75
N GLY A 187 7.42 -19.58 12.56
CA GLY A 187 8.38 -19.56 11.46
C GLY A 187 9.61 -18.70 11.75
N ARG A 188 9.52 -17.63 12.55
CA ARG A 188 10.70 -16.86 13.01
C ARG A 188 11.54 -17.70 13.97
N LYS A 189 10.92 -18.27 15.01
CA LYS A 189 11.60 -19.14 15.98
C LYS A 189 12.33 -20.30 15.30
N LEU A 190 11.68 -21.00 14.36
CA LEU A 190 12.31 -22.08 13.59
C LEU A 190 13.54 -21.62 12.79
N ARG A 191 13.57 -20.36 12.34
CA ARG A 191 14.72 -19.79 11.63
C ARG A 191 15.85 -19.35 12.55
N GLU A 192 15.54 -19.04 13.80
CA GLU A 192 16.54 -18.68 14.81
C GLU A 192 17.13 -19.93 15.46
N SER A 193 16.39 -21.05 15.51
CA SER A 193 16.80 -22.26 16.23
C SER A 193 17.34 -23.40 15.36
N ALA A 194 17.16 -23.38 14.03
CA ALA A 194 17.43 -24.53 13.16
C ALA A 194 18.04 -24.14 11.79
N ASP A 195 19.23 -23.54 11.81
CA ASP A 195 19.93 -23.02 10.63
C ASP A 195 20.12 -24.04 9.50
N GLN A 196 20.48 -25.29 9.84
CA GLN A 196 20.73 -26.33 8.86
C GLN A 196 19.44 -26.81 8.18
N ALA A 197 18.37 -27.04 8.94
CA ALA A 197 17.07 -27.44 8.40
C ALA A 197 16.50 -26.35 7.48
N VAL A 198 16.64 -25.07 7.85
CA VAL A 198 16.20 -23.93 7.03
C VAL A 198 16.98 -23.84 5.73
N THR A 199 18.29 -24.10 5.77
CA THR A 199 19.13 -24.12 4.57
C THR A 199 18.72 -25.24 3.61
N TRP A 200 18.47 -26.44 4.13
CA TRP A 200 17.95 -27.56 3.32
C TRP A 200 16.57 -27.27 2.72
N MET A 201 15.63 -26.72 3.49
CA MET A 201 14.31 -26.34 2.97
C MET A 201 14.40 -25.28 1.87
N ARG A 202 15.37 -24.36 1.95
CA ARG A 202 15.63 -23.37 0.88
C ARG A 202 16.17 -24.05 -0.37
N ALA A 203 17.12 -24.97 -0.23
CA ALA A 203 17.68 -25.74 -1.33
C ALA A 203 16.60 -26.56 -2.03
N LEU A 204 15.80 -27.30 -1.25
CA LEU A 204 14.69 -28.11 -1.74
C LEU A 204 13.68 -27.25 -2.48
N ARG A 205 13.29 -26.09 -1.94
CA ARG A 205 12.39 -25.15 -2.63
C ARG A 205 12.98 -24.66 -3.96
N GLY A 206 14.28 -24.40 -4.01
CA GLY A 206 14.98 -23.99 -5.24
C GLY A 206 14.95 -25.09 -6.29
N ALA A 207 15.42 -26.28 -5.94
CA ALA A 207 15.44 -27.45 -6.82
C ALA A 207 14.04 -27.86 -7.28
N TRP A 208 13.08 -27.94 -6.34
CA TRP A 208 11.68 -28.21 -6.63
C TRP A 208 11.08 -27.16 -7.57
N GLY A 209 11.34 -25.87 -7.34
CA GLY A 209 10.86 -24.80 -8.20
C GLY A 209 11.33 -24.98 -9.64
N TRP A 210 12.62 -25.22 -9.87
CA TRP A 210 13.13 -25.44 -11.23
C TRP A 210 12.63 -26.74 -11.86
N ALA A 211 12.48 -27.80 -11.07
CA ALA A 211 11.85 -29.03 -11.54
C ALA A 211 10.41 -28.78 -12.02
N MET A 212 9.62 -28.00 -11.28
CA MET A 212 8.26 -27.63 -11.68
C MET A 212 8.23 -26.74 -12.93
N VAL A 213 9.21 -25.84 -13.11
CA VAL A 213 9.35 -25.10 -14.37
C VAL A 213 9.61 -26.06 -15.53
N ALA A 214 10.53 -27.02 -15.37
CA ALA A 214 10.81 -28.01 -16.40
C ALA A 214 9.56 -28.85 -16.73
N VAL A 215 8.80 -29.28 -15.71
CA VAL A 215 7.53 -30.01 -15.90
C VAL A 215 6.54 -29.19 -16.72
N LEU A 216 6.37 -27.89 -16.44
CA LEU A 216 5.47 -27.02 -17.22
C LEU A 216 5.91 -26.90 -18.68
N LEU A 217 7.22 -26.71 -18.92
CA LEU A 217 7.76 -26.58 -20.27
C LEU A 217 7.60 -27.89 -21.05
N VAL A 218 7.90 -29.03 -20.44
CA VAL A 218 7.75 -30.35 -21.06
C VAL A 218 6.27 -30.66 -21.34
N ALA A 219 5.37 -30.37 -20.39
CA ALA A 219 3.94 -30.53 -20.61
C ALA A 219 3.43 -29.67 -21.79
N GLY A 220 3.92 -28.44 -21.93
CA GLY A 220 3.60 -27.57 -23.07
C GLY A 220 4.13 -28.07 -24.43
N LEU A 221 5.13 -28.95 -24.44
CA LEU A 221 5.68 -29.56 -25.66
C LEU A 221 4.98 -30.88 -26.02
N ILE A 222 4.56 -31.65 -25.01
CA ILE A 222 4.03 -33.01 -25.20
C ILE A 222 2.50 -32.99 -25.32
N VAL A 223 1.82 -32.15 -24.54
CA VAL A 223 0.35 -32.14 -24.48
C VAL A 223 -0.21 -31.10 -25.45
N PRO A 224 -1.05 -31.51 -26.43
CA PRO A 224 -1.68 -30.59 -27.37
C PRO A 224 -2.43 -29.46 -26.65
N GLY A 225 -2.26 -28.22 -27.12
CA GLY A 225 -2.96 -27.04 -26.60
C GLY A 225 -2.37 -26.41 -25.33
N VAL A 226 -1.56 -27.13 -24.53
CA VAL A 226 -1.00 -26.60 -23.26
C VAL A 226 -0.03 -25.45 -23.47
N SER A 227 0.66 -25.39 -24.63
CA SER A 227 1.55 -24.29 -24.98
C SER A 227 0.85 -22.91 -24.99
N VAL A 228 -0.45 -22.87 -25.29
CA VAL A 228 -1.27 -21.64 -25.32
C VAL A 228 -1.49 -21.06 -23.91
N ALA A 229 -1.43 -21.89 -22.86
CA ALA A 229 -1.57 -21.44 -21.48
C ALA A 229 -0.32 -20.71 -20.95
N LEU A 230 0.86 -20.92 -21.54
CA LEU A 230 2.11 -20.32 -21.07
C LEU A 230 2.15 -18.78 -21.24
N PRO A 231 1.77 -18.19 -22.39
CA PRO A 231 1.63 -16.74 -22.53
C PRO A 231 0.62 -16.14 -21.55
N VAL A 232 -0.52 -16.81 -21.31
CA VAL A 232 -1.54 -16.38 -20.33
C VAL A 232 -0.94 -16.32 -18.92
N LEU A 233 -0.19 -17.35 -18.53
CA LEU A 233 0.51 -17.39 -17.24
C LEU A 233 1.50 -16.24 -17.09
N VAL A 234 2.40 -16.06 -18.06
CA VAL A 234 3.43 -15.01 -18.02
C VAL A 234 2.79 -13.62 -18.03
N GLY A 235 1.78 -13.41 -18.87
CA GLY A 235 1.02 -12.16 -18.94
C GLY A 235 0.29 -11.84 -17.64
N THR A 236 -0.30 -12.84 -16.99
CA THR A 236 -0.95 -12.69 -15.68
C THR A 236 0.06 -12.35 -14.58
N LEU A 237 1.25 -12.98 -14.59
CA LEU A 237 2.32 -12.64 -13.65
C LEU A 237 2.82 -11.20 -13.85
N TRP A 238 2.94 -10.77 -15.11
CA TRP A 238 3.31 -9.39 -15.46
C TRP A 238 2.26 -8.39 -15.00
N LEU A 239 0.97 -8.67 -15.21
CA LEU A 239 -0.14 -7.87 -14.69
C LEU A 239 -0.06 -7.70 -13.16
N MET A 240 0.20 -8.79 -12.43
CA MET A 240 0.35 -8.73 -10.97
C MET A 240 1.58 -7.91 -10.55
N ALA A 241 2.67 -7.99 -11.30
CA ALA A 241 3.84 -7.16 -11.08
C ALA A 241 3.51 -5.66 -11.27
N GLN A 242 2.75 -5.30 -12.31
CA GLN A 242 2.29 -3.93 -12.53
C GLN A 242 1.43 -3.42 -11.36
N PHE A 243 0.42 -4.17 -10.93
CA PHE A 243 -0.39 -3.78 -9.77
C PHE A 243 0.45 -3.60 -8.51
N ALA A 244 1.35 -4.53 -8.22
CA ALA A 244 2.24 -4.46 -7.06
C ALA A 244 3.25 -3.30 -7.14
N TRP A 245 3.61 -2.86 -8.35
CA TRP A 245 4.46 -1.71 -8.60
C TRP A 245 3.74 -0.39 -8.33
N PHE A 246 2.54 -0.20 -8.88
CA PHE A 246 1.75 1.03 -8.70
C PHE A 246 1.16 1.17 -7.29
N ALA A 247 0.84 0.07 -6.60
CA ALA A 247 0.33 0.08 -5.23
C ALA A 247 1.43 0.37 -4.18
N ARG A 248 2.00 1.58 -4.23
CA ARG A 248 3.16 1.99 -3.40
C ARG A 248 2.93 1.90 -1.90
N SER A 249 1.69 2.10 -1.44
CA SER A 249 1.30 2.01 -0.03
C SER A 249 1.03 0.58 0.48
N ARG A 250 1.19 -0.47 -0.36
CA ARG A 250 0.82 -1.85 0.00
C ARG A 250 1.51 -2.36 1.26
N THR A 251 0.75 -3.10 2.06
CA THR A 251 1.22 -3.82 3.26
C THR A 251 1.27 -5.35 3.03
N VAL A 252 0.59 -5.84 2.00
CA VAL A 252 0.70 -7.24 1.58
C VAL A 252 1.96 -7.50 0.75
N GLY A 253 2.55 -8.68 0.91
CA GLY A 253 3.71 -9.11 0.13
C GLY A 253 3.28 -9.79 -1.18
N PHE A 254 4.15 -9.81 -2.18
CA PHE A 254 3.87 -10.42 -3.48
C PHE A 254 3.49 -11.91 -3.36
N ALA A 255 4.15 -12.65 -2.45
CA ALA A 255 3.77 -14.03 -2.13
C ALA A 255 2.32 -14.20 -1.65
N THR A 256 1.73 -13.19 -1.00
CA THR A 256 0.31 -13.25 -0.64
C THR A 256 -0.56 -13.10 -1.89
N LEU A 257 -0.18 -12.23 -2.83
CA LEU A 257 -0.90 -12.07 -4.09
C LEU A 257 -0.88 -13.35 -4.92
N MET A 258 0.27 -14.01 -5.07
CA MET A 258 0.37 -15.26 -5.85
C MET A 258 -0.45 -16.41 -5.24
N ARG A 259 -0.54 -16.48 -3.90
CA ARG A 259 -1.40 -17.47 -3.23
C ARG A 259 -2.89 -17.17 -3.43
N VAL A 260 -3.27 -15.90 -3.39
CA VAL A 260 -4.66 -15.50 -3.67
C VAL A 260 -5.01 -15.69 -5.14
N LEU A 261 -4.05 -15.49 -6.04
CA LEU A 261 -4.17 -15.84 -7.45
C LEU A 261 -4.40 -17.34 -7.63
N ALA A 262 -3.63 -18.20 -6.96
CA ALA A 262 -3.88 -19.64 -6.99
C ALA A 262 -5.27 -20.00 -6.45
N LEU A 263 -5.72 -19.36 -5.36
CA LEU A 263 -7.08 -19.55 -4.84
C LEU A 263 -8.16 -19.06 -5.81
N GLY A 264 -7.94 -17.94 -6.49
CA GLY A 264 -8.83 -17.39 -7.52
C GLY A 264 -8.97 -18.33 -8.72
N ALA A 265 -7.87 -18.94 -9.17
CA ALA A 265 -7.88 -19.94 -10.23
C ALA A 265 -8.75 -21.15 -9.85
N LEU A 266 -8.70 -21.58 -8.58
CA LEU A 266 -9.55 -22.67 -8.08
C LEU A 266 -11.03 -22.31 -7.99
N MET A 267 -11.42 -21.03 -8.09
CA MET A 267 -12.83 -20.62 -8.02
C MET A 267 -13.62 -20.95 -9.29
N ILE A 268 -12.98 -21.32 -10.40
CA ILE A 268 -13.69 -21.68 -11.64
C ILE A 268 -14.57 -22.93 -11.46
N TRP A 269 -14.14 -23.93 -10.66
CA TRP A 269 -14.92 -25.14 -10.38
C TRP A 269 -16.20 -24.87 -9.56
N PRO A 270 -16.14 -24.21 -8.39
CA PRO A 270 -17.37 -23.89 -7.66
C PRO A 270 -18.25 -22.88 -8.40
N ALA A 271 -17.69 -22.04 -9.28
CA ALA A 271 -18.47 -21.18 -10.18
C ALA A 271 -19.29 -22.02 -11.16
N ALA A 272 -18.62 -22.92 -11.91
CA ALA A 272 -19.27 -23.85 -12.83
C ALA A 272 -20.37 -24.68 -12.15
N LEU A 273 -20.11 -25.20 -10.95
CA LEU A 273 -21.12 -25.95 -10.18
C LEU A 273 -22.33 -25.08 -9.84
N ALA A 274 -22.11 -23.85 -9.35
CA ALA A 274 -23.19 -22.94 -8.99
C ALA A 274 -24.01 -22.49 -10.22
N GLU A 275 -23.35 -22.25 -11.35
CA GLU A 275 -23.99 -21.96 -12.64
C GLU A 275 -24.85 -23.13 -13.12
N ASN A 276 -24.35 -24.36 -13.02
CA ASN A 276 -25.10 -25.56 -13.40
C ASN A 276 -26.36 -25.74 -12.54
N LEU A 277 -26.22 -25.58 -11.22
CA LEU A 277 -27.35 -25.67 -10.29
C LEU A 277 -28.40 -24.57 -10.55
N LEU A 278 -27.95 -23.33 -10.79
CA LEU A 278 -28.85 -22.21 -11.04
C LEU A 278 -29.54 -22.33 -12.40
N SER A 279 -28.81 -22.76 -13.44
CA SER A 279 -29.37 -23.02 -14.77
C SER A 279 -30.40 -24.14 -14.74
N GLY A 280 -30.12 -25.23 -14.02
CA GLY A 280 -31.07 -26.33 -13.83
C GLY A 280 -32.32 -25.91 -13.07
N ALA A 281 -32.19 -25.05 -12.06
CA ALA A 281 -33.32 -24.52 -11.29
C ALA A 281 -34.20 -23.55 -12.08
N LEU A 282 -33.61 -22.78 -13.00
CA LEU A 282 -34.30 -21.81 -13.84
C LEU A 282 -34.88 -22.38 -15.14
N GLY A 283 -34.79 -23.70 -15.35
CA GLY A 283 -34.99 -24.40 -16.63
C GLY A 283 -36.04 -23.82 -17.60
N GLY A 284 -35.75 -23.90 -18.91
CA GLY A 284 -36.62 -23.36 -19.96
C GLY A 284 -36.31 -21.91 -20.38
N VAL A 285 -35.13 -21.40 -20.05
CA VAL A 285 -34.60 -20.11 -20.53
C VAL A 285 -33.87 -20.27 -21.87
N GLU A 286 -33.82 -19.19 -22.66
CA GLU A 286 -33.12 -19.14 -23.95
C GLU A 286 -31.62 -19.46 -23.80
N GLU A 287 -31.00 -20.06 -24.83
CA GLU A 287 -29.62 -20.57 -24.78
C GLU A 287 -28.58 -19.49 -24.39
N TRP A 288 -28.81 -18.23 -24.77
CA TRP A 288 -27.94 -17.10 -24.44
C TRP A 288 -28.14 -16.51 -23.03
N PHE A 289 -29.19 -16.93 -22.30
CA PHE A 289 -29.50 -16.37 -20.97
C PHE A 289 -28.49 -16.81 -19.91
N GLY A 290 -28.10 -18.09 -19.93
CA GLY A 290 -27.08 -18.66 -19.05
C GLY A 290 -25.76 -17.91 -19.05
N PRO A 291 -25.06 -17.80 -20.20
CA PRO A 291 -23.78 -17.08 -20.28
C PRO A 291 -23.87 -15.59 -20.00
N THR A 292 -25.00 -14.95 -20.33
CA THR A 292 -25.12 -13.50 -20.22
C THR A 292 -25.45 -13.09 -18.79
N TYR A 293 -26.37 -13.77 -18.13
CA TYR A 293 -26.88 -13.36 -16.81
C TYR A 293 -26.47 -14.30 -15.68
N ILE A 294 -26.67 -15.61 -15.83
CA ILE A 294 -26.37 -16.58 -14.76
C ILE A 294 -24.88 -16.57 -14.44
N ALA A 295 -24.03 -16.61 -15.47
CA ALA A 295 -22.59 -16.53 -15.32
C ALA A 295 -22.17 -15.29 -14.51
N VAL A 296 -22.58 -14.09 -14.93
CA VAL A 296 -22.15 -12.85 -14.26
C VAL A 296 -22.65 -12.78 -12.82
N LEU A 297 -23.89 -13.23 -12.55
CA LEU A 297 -24.45 -13.28 -11.20
C LEU A 297 -23.68 -14.23 -10.27
N VAL A 298 -23.08 -15.29 -10.80
CA VAL A 298 -22.30 -16.27 -10.03
C VAL A 298 -20.83 -15.88 -9.94
N GLU A 299 -20.23 -15.55 -11.07
CA GLU A 299 -18.80 -15.32 -11.19
C GLU A 299 -18.33 -14.06 -10.46
N GLU A 300 -19.07 -12.93 -10.56
CA GLU A 300 -18.62 -11.68 -9.93
C GLU A 300 -18.58 -11.80 -8.39
N PRO A 301 -19.59 -12.37 -7.71
CA PRO A 301 -19.51 -12.62 -6.28
C PRO A 301 -18.47 -13.67 -5.88
N ILE A 302 -18.34 -14.79 -6.63
CA ILE A 302 -17.46 -15.89 -6.23
C ILE A 302 -15.98 -15.50 -6.33
N LYS A 303 -15.61 -14.63 -7.27
CA LYS A 303 -14.27 -14.04 -7.37
C LYS A 303 -13.86 -13.28 -6.11
N LEU A 304 -14.80 -12.84 -5.27
CA LEU A 304 -14.50 -12.17 -3.99
C LEU A 304 -14.32 -13.15 -2.82
N LEU A 305 -14.63 -14.44 -2.99
CA LEU A 305 -14.55 -15.44 -1.92
C LEU A 305 -13.12 -15.63 -1.36
N PRO A 306 -12.04 -15.66 -2.18
CA PRO A 306 -10.68 -15.72 -1.64
C PRO A 306 -10.32 -14.54 -0.72
N LEU A 307 -10.87 -13.35 -0.97
CA LEU A 307 -10.70 -12.19 -0.09
C LEU A 307 -11.42 -12.38 1.26
N LEU A 308 -12.63 -12.95 1.25
CA LEU A 308 -13.40 -13.28 2.46
C LEU A 308 -12.70 -14.36 3.29
N LEU A 309 -12.15 -15.38 2.64
CA LEU A 309 -11.36 -16.43 3.30
C LEU A 309 -10.12 -15.83 4.00
N CYS A 310 -9.41 -14.93 3.31
CA CYS A 310 -8.28 -14.21 3.89
C CYS A 310 -8.71 -13.43 5.15
N ARG A 311 -9.90 -12.81 5.15
CA ARG A 311 -10.43 -12.09 6.32
C ARG A 311 -10.70 -13.03 7.48
N ALA A 312 -11.23 -14.22 7.22
CA ALA A 312 -11.53 -15.21 8.26
C ALA A 312 -10.24 -15.70 8.96
N VAL A 313 -9.18 -15.99 8.18
CA VAL A 313 -7.93 -16.57 8.71
C VAL A 313 -6.93 -15.52 9.23
N ALA A 314 -7.01 -14.28 8.73
CA ALA A 314 -6.08 -13.20 9.03
C ALA A 314 -6.78 -11.93 9.54
N GLY A 315 -7.86 -12.08 10.32
CA GLY A 315 -8.71 -10.97 10.75
C GLY A 315 -7.99 -9.83 11.48
N ARG A 316 -6.90 -10.11 12.21
CA ARG A 316 -6.09 -9.05 12.86
C ARG A 316 -5.24 -8.32 11.83
N ARG A 317 -4.66 -9.06 10.88
CA ARG A 317 -3.94 -8.49 9.75
C ARG A 317 -4.82 -7.57 8.89
N PHE A 318 -6.08 -7.94 8.65
CA PHE A 318 -7.04 -7.12 7.90
C PHE A 318 -7.32 -5.75 8.54
N LYS A 319 -7.15 -5.63 9.86
CA LYS A 319 -7.28 -4.33 10.56
C LYS A 319 -6.09 -3.40 10.30
N ARG A 320 -4.98 -3.94 9.80
CA ARG A 320 -3.75 -3.19 9.43
C ARG A 320 -3.58 -3.00 7.93
N PHE A 321 -4.51 -3.50 7.12
CA PHE A 321 -4.47 -3.32 5.68
C PHE A 321 -4.61 -1.85 5.29
N ALA A 322 -3.81 -1.47 4.31
CA ALA A 322 -3.99 -0.29 3.48
C ALA A 322 -5.20 -0.49 2.54
N ALA A 323 -5.76 0.58 2.01
CA ALA A 323 -6.87 0.51 1.05
C ALA A 323 -6.46 -0.24 -0.21
N VAL A 324 -5.24 0.01 -0.70
CA VAL A 324 -4.70 -0.72 -1.87
C VAL A 324 -4.58 -2.23 -1.65
N ASP A 325 -4.49 -2.72 -0.41
CA ASP A 325 -4.39 -4.17 -0.18
C ASP A 325 -5.69 -4.89 -0.55
N TYR A 326 -6.85 -4.24 -0.39
CA TYR A 326 -8.14 -4.79 -0.82
C TYR A 326 -8.22 -4.90 -2.35
N LEU A 327 -7.77 -3.85 -3.06
CA LEU A 327 -7.63 -3.85 -4.51
C LEU A 327 -6.72 -4.99 -4.95
N LEU A 328 -5.51 -5.09 -4.40
CA LEU A 328 -4.52 -6.07 -4.82
C LEU A 328 -4.99 -7.52 -4.62
N LEU A 329 -5.64 -7.81 -3.49
CA LEU A 329 -6.14 -9.16 -3.21
C LEU A 329 -7.34 -9.52 -4.09
N ALA A 330 -8.23 -8.56 -4.35
CA ALA A 330 -9.36 -8.76 -5.26
C ALA A 330 -8.87 -8.94 -6.71
N ALA A 331 -7.95 -8.09 -7.17
CA ALA A 331 -7.33 -8.18 -8.49
C ALA A 331 -6.55 -9.50 -8.66
N ALA A 332 -5.84 -9.96 -7.63
CA ALA A 332 -5.16 -11.26 -7.66
C ALA A 332 -6.15 -12.42 -7.79
N SER A 333 -7.28 -12.36 -7.08
CA SER A 333 -8.34 -13.37 -7.17
C SER A 333 -8.95 -13.41 -8.58
N GLY A 334 -9.34 -12.26 -9.12
CA GLY A 334 -9.85 -12.14 -10.50
C GLY A 334 -8.82 -12.56 -11.55
N ALA A 335 -7.54 -12.23 -11.35
CA ALA A 335 -6.45 -12.67 -12.22
C ALA A 335 -6.25 -14.19 -12.20
N GLY A 336 -6.44 -14.82 -11.04
CA GLY A 336 -6.45 -16.27 -10.92
C GLY A 336 -7.58 -16.90 -11.71
N PHE A 337 -8.79 -16.38 -11.54
CA PHE A 337 -9.97 -16.82 -12.29
C PHE A 337 -9.75 -16.68 -13.80
N HIS A 338 -9.24 -15.53 -14.24
CA HIS A 338 -8.88 -15.26 -15.64
C HIS A 338 -7.81 -16.23 -16.16
N LEU A 339 -6.75 -16.49 -15.38
CA LEU A 339 -5.73 -17.47 -15.76
C LEU A 339 -6.34 -18.84 -16.00
N ALA A 340 -7.21 -19.32 -15.11
CA ALA A 340 -7.86 -20.62 -15.27
C ALA A 340 -8.78 -20.64 -16.50
N GLU A 341 -9.63 -19.62 -16.63
CA GLU A 341 -10.58 -19.50 -17.75
C GLU A 341 -9.86 -19.48 -19.10
N GLN A 342 -8.88 -18.58 -19.27
CA GLN A 342 -8.20 -18.38 -20.55
C GLN A 342 -7.25 -19.53 -20.88
N ALA A 343 -6.60 -20.14 -19.87
CA ALA A 343 -5.79 -21.34 -20.10
C ALA A 343 -6.65 -22.51 -20.56
N LEU A 344 -7.79 -22.77 -19.91
CA LEU A 344 -8.69 -23.85 -20.30
C LEU A 344 -9.32 -23.60 -21.67
N ARG A 345 -9.75 -22.36 -21.96
CA ARG A 345 -10.26 -21.98 -23.30
C ARG A 345 -9.22 -22.20 -24.39
N GLY A 346 -7.99 -21.76 -24.17
CA GLY A 346 -6.91 -21.94 -25.15
C GLY A 346 -6.62 -23.41 -25.44
N VAL A 347 -6.71 -24.25 -24.41
CA VAL A 347 -6.45 -25.70 -24.53
C VAL A 347 -7.60 -26.44 -25.23
N THR A 348 -8.85 -26.04 -24.99
CA THR A 348 -10.03 -26.68 -25.60
C THR A 348 -10.35 -26.18 -27.01
N GLY A 349 -9.59 -25.20 -27.52
CA GLY A 349 -9.81 -24.55 -28.81
C GLY A 349 -10.92 -23.50 -28.80
N GLY A 350 -11.62 -23.32 -27.67
CA GLY A 350 -12.80 -22.47 -27.54
C GLY A 350 -13.99 -22.98 -28.36
N THR A 351 -15.18 -22.97 -27.79
CA THR A 351 -16.44 -23.20 -28.52
C THR A 351 -16.87 -21.98 -29.33
N VAL A 352 -16.41 -20.78 -28.91
CA VAL A 352 -16.59 -19.49 -29.60
C VAL A 352 -15.21 -18.91 -29.91
N PRO A 353 -14.94 -18.46 -31.15
CA PRO A 353 -13.71 -17.74 -31.48
C PRO A 353 -13.69 -16.37 -30.79
N ALA A 354 -13.16 -16.31 -29.57
CA ALA A 354 -12.81 -15.06 -28.92
C ALA A 354 -11.36 -14.69 -29.26
N PRO A 355 -11.05 -13.42 -29.55
CA PRO A 355 -9.67 -12.98 -29.73
C PRO A 355 -8.82 -13.28 -28.49
N PRO A 356 -7.53 -13.63 -28.66
CA PRO A 356 -6.66 -13.87 -27.52
C PRO A 356 -6.48 -12.58 -26.70
N PRO A 357 -6.30 -12.68 -25.37
CA PRO A 357 -6.07 -11.51 -24.54
C PRO A 357 -4.75 -10.80 -24.89
N VAL A 358 -4.74 -9.47 -24.75
CA VAL A 358 -3.57 -8.63 -25.07
C VAL A 358 -2.58 -8.62 -23.91
N TYR A 359 -1.42 -9.26 -24.09
CA TYR A 359 -0.34 -9.37 -23.07
C TYR A 359 0.96 -8.63 -23.42
N GLU A 360 0.90 -7.56 -24.21
CA GLU A 360 2.08 -6.77 -24.55
C GLU A 360 2.77 -6.16 -23.31
N VAL A 361 4.10 -6.12 -23.33
CA VAL A 361 4.92 -5.72 -22.17
C VAL A 361 4.62 -4.29 -21.70
N LEU A 362 4.39 -3.35 -22.63
CA LEU A 362 4.16 -1.94 -22.32
C LEU A 362 2.68 -1.60 -22.09
N THR A 363 1.78 -2.56 -22.32
CA THR A 363 0.35 -2.35 -22.08
C THR A 363 0.09 -2.21 -20.58
N LEU A 364 -0.62 -1.13 -20.21
CA LEU A 364 -1.04 -0.89 -18.83
C LEU A 364 -2.21 -1.81 -18.48
N PHE A 365 -2.03 -2.62 -17.44
CA PHE A 365 -2.96 -3.67 -17.01
C PHE A 365 -3.37 -4.60 -18.17
N PRO A 366 -2.43 -5.45 -18.65
CA PRO A 366 -2.69 -6.36 -19.77
C PRO A 366 -3.64 -7.51 -19.40
N GLY A 367 -4.15 -8.22 -20.40
CA GLY A 367 -5.13 -9.31 -20.26
C GLY A 367 -6.57 -8.93 -20.61
N TRP A 368 -6.75 -7.77 -21.24
CA TRP A 368 -8.04 -7.34 -21.80
C TRP A 368 -8.27 -7.94 -23.19
N ILE A 369 -9.53 -8.04 -23.59
CA ILE A 369 -9.99 -8.60 -24.86
C ILE A 369 -10.85 -7.55 -25.56
N GLU A 370 -10.66 -7.37 -26.86
CA GLU A 370 -11.42 -6.42 -27.69
C GLU A 370 -12.25 -7.15 -28.74
N LEU A 371 -13.46 -6.64 -29.00
CA LEU A 371 -14.30 -7.00 -30.14
C LEU A 371 -14.47 -5.74 -31.00
N PRO A 372 -13.49 -5.38 -31.86
CA PRO A 372 -13.44 -4.07 -32.53
C PRO A 372 -14.68 -3.77 -33.38
N GLY A 373 -15.23 -4.79 -34.05
CA GLY A 373 -16.43 -4.66 -34.88
C GLY A 373 -17.72 -4.35 -34.11
N LEU A 374 -17.71 -4.52 -32.78
CA LEU A 374 -18.87 -4.29 -31.91
C LEU A 374 -18.64 -3.12 -30.94
N GLY A 375 -17.43 -2.53 -30.91
CA GLY A 375 -17.07 -1.49 -29.94
C GLY A 375 -17.15 -1.98 -28.49
N VAL A 376 -16.99 -3.28 -28.26
CA VAL A 376 -17.05 -3.91 -26.92
C VAL A 376 -15.65 -4.32 -26.49
N GLN A 377 -15.29 -3.96 -25.26
CA GLN A 377 -14.02 -4.31 -24.64
C GLN A 377 -14.27 -4.92 -23.26
N PHE A 378 -13.62 -6.05 -22.98
CA PHE A 378 -13.55 -6.62 -21.65
C PHE A 378 -12.16 -6.40 -21.06
N SER A 379 -12.10 -5.65 -19.96
CA SER A 379 -10.85 -5.28 -19.28
C SER A 379 -10.15 -6.45 -18.59
N GLY A 380 -10.79 -7.62 -18.54
CA GLY A 380 -10.30 -8.80 -17.85
C GLY A 380 -10.71 -8.84 -16.37
N HIS A 381 -10.90 -10.06 -15.85
CA HIS A 381 -11.43 -10.28 -14.49
C HIS A 381 -10.57 -9.65 -13.39
N ALA A 382 -9.26 -9.53 -13.61
CA ALA A 382 -8.35 -8.88 -12.67
C ALA A 382 -8.65 -7.38 -12.49
N VAL A 383 -8.99 -6.68 -13.58
CA VAL A 383 -9.30 -5.25 -13.58
C VAL A 383 -10.69 -5.02 -12.98
N THR A 384 -11.70 -5.77 -13.42
CA THR A 384 -13.08 -5.62 -12.91
C THR A 384 -13.19 -5.99 -11.43
N THR A 385 -12.62 -7.13 -11.03
CA THR A 385 -12.59 -7.54 -9.60
C THR A 385 -11.70 -6.60 -8.77
N GLY A 386 -10.60 -6.12 -9.36
CA GLY A 386 -9.74 -5.10 -8.76
C GLY A 386 -10.46 -3.78 -8.49
N LEU A 387 -11.35 -3.35 -9.40
CA LEU A 387 -12.19 -2.15 -9.25
C LEU A 387 -13.10 -2.26 -8.02
N VAL A 388 -13.78 -3.41 -7.87
CA VAL A 388 -14.60 -3.70 -6.69
C VAL A 388 -13.74 -3.69 -5.41
N GLY A 389 -12.57 -4.31 -5.45
CA GLY A 389 -11.60 -4.30 -4.34
C GLY A 389 -11.10 -2.91 -3.97
N ALA A 390 -10.87 -2.04 -4.96
CA ALA A 390 -10.45 -0.65 -4.76
C ALA A 390 -11.52 0.16 -4.05
N ALA A 391 -12.77 0.07 -4.55
CA ALA A 391 -13.93 0.71 -3.96
C ALA A 391 -14.17 0.22 -2.51
N LEU A 392 -14.04 -1.09 -2.28
CA LEU A 392 -14.15 -1.68 -0.95
C LEU A 392 -13.04 -1.21 0.00
N GLY A 393 -11.80 -1.13 -0.48
CA GLY A 393 -10.66 -0.60 0.28
C GLY A 393 -10.86 0.84 0.71
N LEU A 394 -11.28 1.71 -0.23
CA LEU A 394 -11.62 3.10 0.04
C LEU A 394 -12.74 3.21 1.08
N ALA A 395 -13.83 2.46 0.93
CA ALA A 395 -14.93 2.45 1.89
C ALA A 395 -14.49 1.93 3.28
N ILE A 396 -13.74 0.84 3.33
CA ILE A 396 -13.37 0.23 4.61
C ILE A 396 -12.39 1.11 5.40
N VAL A 397 -11.39 1.66 4.73
CA VAL A 397 -10.30 2.42 5.36
C VAL A 397 -10.68 3.89 5.52
N GLY A 398 -11.36 4.46 4.53
CA GLY A 398 -11.69 5.88 4.45
C GLY A 398 -12.95 6.30 5.20
N ARG A 399 -13.93 5.42 5.43
CA ARG A 399 -15.27 5.83 5.96
C ARG A 399 -15.24 6.65 7.25
N ARG A 400 -14.26 6.41 8.13
CA ARG A 400 -14.13 7.16 9.40
C ARG A 400 -13.63 8.59 9.20
N HIS A 401 -12.97 8.85 8.08
CA HIS A 401 -12.30 10.10 7.78
C HIS A 401 -13.04 10.94 6.74
N TYR A 402 -13.67 10.28 5.77
CA TYR A 402 -14.36 10.93 4.64
C TYR A 402 -15.88 10.68 4.64
N GLY A 403 -16.39 9.98 5.67
CA GLY A 403 -17.80 9.73 5.88
C GLY A 403 -18.31 8.42 5.28
N ALA A 404 -19.50 8.00 5.73
CA ALA A 404 -20.13 6.74 5.35
C ALA A 404 -20.51 6.66 3.85
N ARG A 405 -20.59 7.80 3.15
CA ARG A 405 -20.93 7.87 1.72
C ARG A 405 -19.98 7.08 0.81
N LEU A 406 -18.75 6.82 1.26
CA LEU A 406 -17.83 5.94 0.54
C LEU A 406 -18.37 4.51 0.33
N TRP A 407 -19.34 4.07 1.13
CA TRP A 407 -20.04 2.79 0.92
C TRP A 407 -20.92 2.75 -0.33
N LEU A 408 -21.14 3.87 -1.02
CA LEU A 408 -21.74 3.88 -2.35
C LEU A 408 -20.78 3.37 -3.42
N LEU A 409 -19.45 3.45 -3.20
CA LEU A 409 -18.47 3.05 -4.22
C LEU A 409 -18.51 1.54 -4.53
N PRO A 410 -18.52 0.60 -3.55
CA PRO A 410 -18.52 -0.83 -3.85
C PRO A 410 -19.71 -1.32 -4.71
N PRO A 411 -20.99 -0.96 -4.41
CA PRO A 411 -22.10 -1.39 -5.27
C PRO A 411 -22.03 -0.78 -6.67
N ILE A 412 -21.57 0.48 -6.82
CA ILE A 412 -21.36 1.09 -8.13
C ILE A 412 -20.26 0.35 -8.91
N ALA A 413 -19.14 0.04 -8.27
CA ALA A 413 -18.04 -0.69 -8.90
C ALA A 413 -18.46 -2.12 -9.31
N LEU A 414 -19.24 -2.81 -8.47
CA LEU A 414 -19.77 -4.12 -8.78
C LEU A 414 -20.75 -4.06 -9.96
N TRP A 415 -21.59 -3.04 -10.01
CA TRP A 415 -22.49 -2.81 -11.13
C TRP A 415 -21.73 -2.53 -12.43
N VAL A 416 -20.66 -1.72 -12.41
CA VAL A 416 -19.81 -1.48 -13.59
C VAL A 416 -19.15 -2.78 -14.06
N ALA A 417 -18.59 -3.57 -13.14
CA ALA A 417 -17.97 -4.86 -13.44
C ALA A 417 -18.97 -5.84 -14.07
N ALA A 418 -20.18 -5.95 -13.48
CA ALA A 418 -21.23 -6.81 -13.99
C ALA A 418 -21.73 -6.35 -15.37
N LEU A 419 -21.95 -5.04 -15.56
CA LEU A 419 -22.40 -4.49 -16.84
C LEU A 419 -21.40 -4.77 -17.97
N GLU A 420 -20.11 -4.52 -17.72
CA GLU A 420 -19.06 -4.78 -18.71
C GLU A 420 -18.98 -6.26 -19.07
N HIS A 421 -19.02 -7.14 -18.07
CA HIS A 421 -18.98 -8.58 -18.27
C HIS A 421 -20.24 -9.10 -18.99
N MET A 422 -21.44 -8.65 -18.61
CA MET A 422 -22.69 -8.97 -19.29
C MET A 422 -22.67 -8.53 -20.75
N ASN A 423 -22.21 -7.31 -21.03
CA ASN A 423 -22.16 -6.77 -22.37
C ASN A 423 -21.17 -7.55 -23.27
N PHE A 424 -20.04 -7.96 -22.69
CA PHE A 424 -19.08 -8.82 -23.40
C PHE A 424 -19.64 -10.21 -23.69
N ASN A 425 -20.30 -10.84 -22.71
CA ASN A 425 -20.89 -12.17 -22.90
C ASN A 425 -22.07 -12.14 -23.88
N ALA A 426 -22.89 -11.10 -23.83
CA ALA A 426 -23.97 -10.88 -24.80
C ALA A 426 -23.42 -10.74 -26.22
N ALA A 427 -22.35 -9.96 -26.41
CA ALA A 427 -21.68 -9.79 -27.69
C ALA A 427 -21.12 -11.12 -28.24
N LEU A 428 -20.52 -11.96 -27.38
CA LEU A 428 -20.05 -13.30 -27.77
C LEU A 428 -21.19 -14.26 -28.08
N ALA A 429 -22.34 -14.10 -27.44
CA ALA A 429 -23.56 -14.88 -27.71
C ALA A 429 -24.36 -14.36 -28.92
N GLY A 430 -23.91 -13.28 -29.58
CA GLY A 430 -24.64 -12.67 -30.70
C GLY A 430 -25.94 -11.96 -30.30
N VAL A 431 -26.02 -11.51 -29.05
CA VAL A 431 -27.20 -10.82 -28.50
C VAL A 431 -26.98 -9.32 -28.50
N ASP A 432 -27.87 -8.59 -29.17
CA ASP A 432 -27.83 -7.13 -29.19
C ASP A 432 -28.18 -6.54 -27.81
N PRO A 433 -27.44 -5.52 -27.33
CA PRO A 433 -27.76 -4.87 -26.08
C PRO A 433 -29.07 -4.07 -26.21
N THR A 434 -29.88 -4.07 -25.15
CA THR A 434 -31.04 -3.17 -25.05
C THR A 434 -30.58 -1.70 -25.14
N PRO A 435 -31.45 -0.74 -25.52
CA PRO A 435 -31.08 0.69 -25.57
C PRO A 435 -30.52 1.21 -24.25
N VAL A 436 -31.03 0.71 -23.13
CA VAL A 436 -30.54 1.04 -21.78
C VAL A 436 -29.14 0.46 -21.57
N THR A 437 -28.92 -0.82 -21.86
CA THR A 437 -27.60 -1.46 -21.77
C THR A 437 -26.58 -0.77 -22.66
N ALA A 438 -26.94 -0.43 -23.90
CA ALA A 438 -26.09 0.27 -24.84
C ALA A 438 -25.72 1.68 -24.34
N PHE A 439 -26.68 2.43 -23.80
CA PHE A 439 -26.40 3.74 -23.19
C PHE A 439 -25.44 3.63 -21.99
N LEU A 440 -25.66 2.66 -21.10
CA LEU A 440 -24.82 2.46 -19.93
C LEU A 440 -23.42 1.95 -20.31
N ALA A 441 -23.31 1.08 -21.32
CA ALA A 441 -22.04 0.65 -21.88
C ALA A 441 -21.31 1.82 -22.56
N ALA A 442 -22.01 2.74 -23.21
CA ALA A 442 -21.41 3.93 -23.80
C ALA A 442 -20.79 4.85 -22.73
N ILE A 443 -21.37 4.95 -21.53
CA ILE A 443 -20.79 5.71 -20.40
C ILE A 443 -19.42 5.15 -20.00
N THR A 444 -19.21 3.82 -20.09
CA THR A 444 -17.92 3.19 -19.80
C THR A 444 -17.03 3.05 -21.03
N GLY A 445 -17.41 3.65 -22.17
CA GLY A 445 -16.69 3.53 -23.43
C GLY A 445 -16.63 2.08 -23.94
N GLY A 446 -17.72 1.33 -23.78
CA GLY A 446 -17.79 -0.10 -24.10
C GLY A 446 -16.92 -0.98 -23.20
N GLY A 447 -16.49 -0.48 -22.05
CA GLY A 447 -15.54 -1.12 -21.13
C GLY A 447 -14.13 -0.52 -21.17
N ALA A 448 -13.78 0.25 -22.22
CA ALA A 448 -12.45 0.83 -22.38
C ALA A 448 -12.05 1.80 -21.24
N ALA A 449 -13.02 2.43 -20.58
CA ALA A 449 -12.79 3.35 -19.47
C ALA A 449 -12.45 2.64 -18.14
N THR A 450 -12.84 1.37 -17.96
CA THR A 450 -12.79 0.70 -16.65
C THR A 450 -11.37 0.61 -16.09
N ARG A 451 -10.37 0.30 -16.92
CA ARG A 451 -8.95 0.30 -16.51
C ARG A 451 -8.46 1.66 -16.01
N TRP A 452 -8.96 2.76 -16.58
CA TRP A 452 -8.61 4.12 -16.17
C TRP A 452 -9.31 4.52 -14.89
N VAL A 453 -10.57 4.13 -14.71
CA VAL A 453 -11.30 4.29 -13.44
C VAL A 453 -10.58 3.53 -12.33
N LEU A 454 -10.14 2.29 -12.59
CA LEU A 454 -9.33 1.51 -11.63
C LEU A 454 -8.03 2.24 -11.28
N LEU A 455 -7.31 2.79 -12.26
CA LEU A 455 -6.09 3.56 -12.02
C LEU A 455 -6.35 4.79 -11.13
N LEU A 456 -7.48 5.48 -11.35
CA LEU A 456 -7.90 6.62 -10.55
C LEU A 456 -8.21 6.20 -9.10
N LEU A 457 -8.96 5.12 -8.90
CA LEU A 457 -9.25 4.58 -7.56
C LEU A 457 -7.98 4.06 -6.85
N LEU A 458 -7.04 3.46 -7.60
CA LEU A 458 -5.72 3.07 -7.10
C LEU A 458 -4.95 4.30 -6.61
N GLY A 459 -4.90 5.38 -7.40
CA GLY A 459 -4.27 6.64 -7.02
C GLY A 459 -4.90 7.26 -5.76
N ALA A 460 -6.24 7.27 -5.69
CA ALA A 460 -6.98 7.74 -4.53
C ALA A 460 -6.68 6.90 -3.28
N ALA A 461 -6.60 5.57 -3.42
CA ALA A 461 -6.26 4.65 -2.34
C ALA A 461 -4.84 4.90 -1.83
N VAL A 462 -3.86 5.04 -2.73
CA VAL A 462 -2.46 5.37 -2.37
C VAL A 462 -2.39 6.70 -1.63
N LEU A 463 -3.06 7.74 -2.14
CA LEU A 463 -3.08 9.07 -1.52
C LEU A 463 -3.68 9.02 -0.11
N MET A 464 -4.79 8.31 0.04
CA MET A 464 -5.44 8.11 1.33
C MET A 464 -4.55 7.36 2.30
N ASP A 465 -3.91 6.27 1.87
CA ASP A 465 -3.05 5.45 2.73
C ASP A 465 -1.88 6.25 3.27
N TYR A 466 -1.18 7.04 2.43
CA TYR A 466 -0.08 7.89 2.89
C TYR A 466 -0.59 8.99 3.83
N ARG A 467 -1.72 9.63 3.54
CA ARG A 467 -2.32 10.63 4.44
C ARG A 467 -2.66 10.06 5.82
N LEU A 468 -3.11 8.80 5.88
CA LEU A 468 -3.36 8.10 7.14
C LEU A 468 -2.07 7.71 7.86
N ALA A 469 -1.06 7.23 7.13
CA ALA A 469 0.22 6.83 7.70
C ALA A 469 1.01 8.02 8.29
N ILE A 470 0.91 9.20 7.67
CA ILE A 470 1.63 10.40 8.14
C ILE A 470 1.20 10.81 9.55
N SER A 471 -0.09 10.68 9.91
CA SER A 471 -0.57 11.01 11.26
C SER A 471 -0.13 10.03 12.35
N THR A 472 0.85 9.17 12.06
CA THR A 472 1.42 8.18 12.99
C THR A 472 2.94 8.29 13.08
N ALA A 473 3.50 9.43 12.66
CA ALA A 473 4.95 9.70 12.70
C ALA A 473 5.53 9.66 14.13
N ASP A 474 4.68 9.85 15.14
CA ASP A 474 4.99 9.75 16.57
C ASP A 474 5.14 8.32 17.10
N THR A 475 4.69 7.33 16.34
CA THR A 475 4.79 5.91 16.72
C THR A 475 5.58 5.07 15.71
N THR A 476 5.72 5.57 14.48
CA THR A 476 6.44 4.88 13.41
C THR A 476 7.88 5.37 13.30
N PRO A 477 8.88 4.47 13.23
CA PRO A 477 10.27 4.90 13.11
C PRO A 477 10.51 5.62 11.78
N ALA A 478 11.37 6.64 11.82
CA ALA A 478 11.74 7.42 10.65
C ALA A 478 12.48 6.59 9.60
N LEU A 479 12.29 6.94 8.32
CA LEU A 479 13.10 6.40 7.23
C LEU A 479 14.55 6.92 7.32
N PRO A 480 15.56 6.14 6.87
CA PRO A 480 16.93 6.64 6.76
C PRO A 480 17.06 7.85 5.81
N GLY A 481 17.85 8.85 6.18
CA GLY A 481 18.05 10.08 5.39
C GLY A 481 16.92 11.12 5.56
N GLU A 482 17.03 12.26 4.90
CA GLU A 482 15.95 13.27 4.87
C GLU A 482 14.91 13.01 3.78
N PRO A 483 13.65 13.37 4.03
CA PRO A 483 12.63 13.33 3.00
C PRO A 483 12.95 14.35 1.88
N PRO A 484 12.88 13.93 0.61
CA PRO A 484 13.13 14.80 -0.52
C PRO A 484 12.00 15.84 -0.66
N LEU A 485 12.22 16.81 -1.55
CA LEU A 485 11.22 17.83 -1.89
C LEU A 485 10.77 18.71 -0.71
N ALA A 486 11.66 18.96 0.27
CA ALA A 486 11.35 19.85 1.40
C ALA A 486 10.84 21.24 0.95
N GLY A 487 11.41 21.81 -0.13
CA GLY A 487 10.94 23.07 -0.71
C GLY A 487 9.50 23.02 -1.23
N LEU A 488 9.13 21.95 -1.93
CA LEU A 488 7.75 21.77 -2.43
C LEU A 488 6.76 21.58 -1.27
N ARG A 489 7.14 20.81 -0.24
CA ARG A 489 6.31 20.62 0.96
C ARG A 489 6.12 21.93 1.72
N ARG A 490 7.19 22.70 1.92
CA ARG A 490 7.14 24.06 2.50
C ARG A 490 6.20 24.97 1.71
N TRP A 491 6.37 25.04 0.40
CA TRP A 491 5.53 25.86 -0.46
C TRP A 491 4.04 25.46 -0.37
N ALA A 492 3.75 24.15 -0.42
CA ALA A 492 2.39 23.64 -0.36
C ALA A 492 1.71 23.96 0.98
N ARG A 493 2.45 23.84 2.10
CA ARG A 493 1.96 24.18 3.44
C ARG A 493 1.73 25.68 3.59
N GLY A 494 2.69 26.52 3.25
CA GLY A 494 2.52 27.97 3.30
C GLY A 494 1.35 28.45 2.45
N ARG A 495 1.15 27.84 1.26
CA ARG A 495 -0.05 28.08 0.44
C ARG A 495 -1.34 27.66 1.16
N SER A 496 -1.36 26.49 1.80
CA SER A 496 -2.52 26.01 2.56
C SER A 496 -2.87 26.97 3.70
N VAL A 497 -1.88 27.42 4.48
CA VAL A 497 -2.08 28.39 5.58
C VAL A 497 -2.71 29.67 5.03
N ARG A 498 -2.11 30.29 4.00
CA ARG A 498 -2.64 31.51 3.36
C ARG A 498 -4.07 31.37 2.82
N LEU A 499 -4.43 30.19 2.32
CA LEU A 499 -5.79 29.93 1.84
C LEU A 499 -6.77 29.75 3.00
N ARG A 500 -6.40 29.03 4.06
CA ARG A 500 -7.26 28.75 5.21
C ARG A 500 -7.61 29.99 6.01
N VAL A 501 -6.65 30.90 6.21
CA VAL A 501 -6.87 32.20 6.87
C VAL A 501 -7.93 33.04 6.13
N ARG A 502 -8.07 32.86 4.81
CA ARG A 502 -9.05 33.59 3.98
C ARG A 502 -10.42 32.91 3.91
N VAL A 503 -10.60 31.72 4.47
CA VAL A 503 -11.90 31.04 4.45
C VAL A 503 -12.79 31.70 5.51
N PRO A 504 -13.92 32.33 5.10
CA PRO A 504 -14.81 32.96 6.07
C PRO A 504 -15.39 31.94 7.05
N GLY A 505 -15.47 32.30 8.33
CA GLY A 505 -16.02 31.43 9.38
C GLY A 505 -17.54 31.22 9.27
N ASP A 506 -18.23 32.13 8.59
CA ASP A 506 -19.69 32.20 8.43
C ASP A 506 -20.23 31.54 7.15
N ILE A 507 -19.36 31.01 6.28
CA ILE A 507 -19.79 30.32 5.06
C ILE A 507 -20.45 28.97 5.38
N ALA A 508 -21.41 28.55 4.53
CA ALA A 508 -22.10 27.28 4.74
C ALA A 508 -21.13 26.09 4.87
N PRO A 509 -21.38 25.14 5.80
CA PRO A 509 -20.41 24.11 6.18
C PRO A 509 -19.88 23.26 5.01
N MET A 510 -20.70 23.04 3.97
CA MET A 510 -20.29 22.28 2.79
C MET A 510 -19.21 23.01 1.97
N PHE A 511 -19.34 24.32 1.80
CA PHE A 511 -18.36 25.13 1.07
C PHE A 511 -17.09 25.30 1.89
N GLN A 512 -17.22 25.45 3.21
CA GLN A 512 -16.07 25.50 4.11
C GLN A 512 -15.24 24.20 4.03
N ARG A 513 -15.89 23.03 4.09
CA ARG A 513 -15.23 21.74 3.94
C ARG A 513 -14.57 21.58 2.57
N ALA A 514 -15.24 22.03 1.50
CA ALA A 514 -14.67 21.99 0.15
C ALA A 514 -13.45 22.91 0.02
N ALA A 515 -13.50 24.12 0.59
CA ALA A 515 -12.39 25.06 0.61
C ALA A 515 -11.18 24.50 1.39
N TYR A 516 -11.40 23.91 2.57
CA TYR A 516 -10.33 23.26 3.32
C TYR A 516 -9.77 22.03 2.62
N ALA A 517 -10.61 21.20 2.01
CA ALA A 517 -10.15 20.07 1.20
C ALA A 517 -9.27 20.53 0.02
N TRP A 518 -9.66 21.63 -0.63
CA TRP A 518 -8.88 22.25 -1.71
C TRP A 518 -7.56 22.84 -1.23
N ALA A 519 -7.56 23.52 -0.08
CA ALA A 519 -6.34 24.07 0.52
C ALA A 519 -5.34 22.97 0.92
N LEU A 520 -5.83 21.82 1.41
CA LEU A 520 -5.01 20.69 1.86
C LEU A 520 -4.57 19.75 0.73
N LEU A 521 -5.22 19.79 -0.44
CA LEU A 521 -4.91 18.90 -1.56
C LEU A 521 -3.43 19.01 -2.00
N PRO A 522 -2.86 20.20 -2.25
CA PRO A 522 -1.44 20.34 -2.58
C PRO A 522 -0.50 19.79 -1.50
N VAL A 523 -0.83 19.97 -0.22
CA VAL A 523 -0.04 19.43 0.90
C VAL A 523 -0.04 17.91 0.88
N THR A 524 -1.22 17.31 0.67
CA THR A 524 -1.39 15.86 0.62
C THR A 524 -0.61 15.27 -0.55
N LEU A 525 -0.72 15.88 -1.74
CA LEU A 525 0.01 15.45 -2.95
C LEU A 525 1.53 15.59 -2.78
N ALA A 526 2.01 16.76 -2.34
CA ALA A 526 3.44 17.01 -2.15
C ALA A 526 4.07 16.08 -1.11
N THR A 527 3.37 15.82 0.01
CA THR A 527 3.86 14.94 1.07
C THR A 527 3.84 13.48 0.66
N THR A 528 2.81 13.07 -0.09
CA THR A 528 2.71 11.71 -0.65
C THR A 528 3.81 11.44 -1.66
N LEU A 529 4.02 12.37 -2.60
CA LEU A 529 5.10 12.29 -3.58
C LEU A 529 6.47 12.23 -2.90
N SER A 530 6.73 13.13 -1.94
CA SER A 530 7.96 13.12 -1.13
C SER A 530 8.18 11.78 -0.44
N THR A 531 7.13 11.20 0.18
CA THR A 531 7.23 9.90 0.87
C THR A 531 7.51 8.76 -0.10
N ILE A 532 6.82 8.70 -1.24
CA ILE A 532 7.07 7.70 -2.29
C ILE A 532 8.51 7.80 -2.80
N LEU A 533 8.99 9.01 -3.08
CA LEU A 533 10.36 9.24 -3.52
C LEU A 533 11.39 8.91 -2.44
N HIS A 534 11.09 9.14 -1.16
CA HIS A 534 11.97 8.76 -0.06
C HIS A 534 12.11 7.23 0.03
N GLU A 535 11.00 6.51 -0.06
CA GLU A 535 11.01 5.05 -0.09
C GLU A 535 11.75 4.50 -1.31
N LEU A 536 11.61 5.13 -2.48
CA LEU A 536 12.37 4.80 -3.68
C LEU A 536 13.87 5.06 -3.48
N ALA A 537 14.25 6.21 -2.92
CA ALA A 537 15.64 6.54 -2.61
C ALA A 537 16.27 5.51 -1.65
N VAL A 538 15.52 5.07 -0.63
CA VAL A 538 15.94 3.98 0.28
C VAL A 538 16.15 2.69 -0.50
N MET A 539 15.20 2.28 -1.36
CA MET A 539 15.33 1.05 -2.13
C MET A 539 16.49 1.10 -3.15
N ILE A 540 16.66 2.21 -3.86
CA ILE A 540 17.74 2.37 -4.85
C ILE A 540 19.11 2.36 -4.15
N THR A 541 19.25 3.06 -3.02
CA THR A 541 20.49 3.03 -2.23
C THR A 541 20.72 1.64 -1.64
N ALA A 542 19.68 0.97 -1.17
CA ALA A 542 19.80 -0.40 -0.67
C ALA A 542 20.23 -1.38 -1.77
N ALA A 543 19.74 -1.19 -2.99
CA ALA A 543 20.12 -1.99 -4.15
C ALA A 543 21.61 -1.83 -4.49
N SER A 544 22.15 -0.61 -4.39
CA SER A 544 23.60 -0.37 -4.57
C SER A 544 24.48 -0.96 -3.46
N ARG A 545 23.90 -1.28 -2.30
CA ARG A 545 24.60 -1.98 -1.19
C ARG A 545 24.48 -3.50 -1.28
N GLY A 546 23.76 -4.02 -2.27
CA GLY A 546 23.63 -5.44 -2.54
C GLY A 546 22.33 -6.09 -2.03
N PRO A 547 22.16 -7.38 -2.32
CA PRO A 547 20.87 -8.07 -2.23
C PRO A 547 20.32 -8.20 -0.80
N ALA A 548 21.19 -8.35 0.20
CA ALA A 548 20.80 -8.45 1.60
C ALA A 548 20.18 -7.14 2.10
N THR A 549 20.81 -6.00 1.82
CA THR A 549 20.34 -4.67 2.22
C THR A 549 19.04 -4.30 1.49
N LEU A 550 18.94 -4.60 0.19
CA LEU A 550 17.71 -4.39 -0.58
C LEU A 550 16.53 -5.19 -0.03
N SER A 551 16.75 -6.45 0.31
CA SER A 551 15.68 -7.31 0.81
C SER A 551 15.26 -6.95 2.24
N ALA A 552 16.22 -6.59 3.10
CA ALA A 552 15.94 -5.99 4.41
C ALA A 552 15.11 -4.70 4.27
N SER A 553 15.39 -3.88 3.26
CA SER A 553 14.63 -2.65 2.97
C SER A 553 13.19 -2.93 2.54
N TRP A 554 12.97 -3.91 1.64
CA TRP A 554 11.60 -4.29 1.25
C TRP A 554 10.78 -4.82 2.43
N ASP A 555 11.37 -5.66 3.27
CA ASP A 555 10.69 -6.16 4.46
C ASP A 555 10.44 -5.05 5.48
N PHE A 556 11.42 -4.18 5.74
CA PHE A 556 11.28 -3.03 6.63
C PHE A 556 10.16 -2.10 6.18
N LEU A 557 10.18 -1.65 4.92
CA LEU A 557 9.17 -0.72 4.39
C LEU A 557 7.75 -1.29 4.49
N ARG A 558 7.58 -2.57 4.15
CA ARG A 558 6.28 -3.23 4.25
C ARG A 558 5.79 -3.33 5.70
N HIS A 559 6.65 -3.74 6.64
CA HIS A 559 6.28 -3.82 8.05
C HIS A 559 6.02 -2.43 8.66
N ARG A 560 6.79 -1.41 8.25
CA ARG A 560 6.60 -0.02 8.65
C ARG A 560 5.22 0.50 8.21
N ARG A 561 4.83 0.27 6.95
CA ARG A 561 3.49 0.63 6.45
C ARG A 561 2.38 -0.11 7.17
N ALA A 562 2.54 -1.41 7.40
CA ALA A 562 1.56 -2.20 8.14
C ALA A 562 1.39 -1.71 9.59
N PHE A 563 2.48 -1.30 10.23
CA PHE A 563 2.45 -0.71 11.57
C PHE A 563 1.74 0.65 11.56
N ALA A 564 2.12 1.54 10.63
CA ALA A 564 1.51 2.86 10.46
C ALA A 564 0.00 2.76 10.22
N MET A 565 -0.43 1.89 9.31
CA MET A 565 -1.86 1.65 9.04
C MET A 565 -2.58 1.02 10.24
N GLY A 566 -1.90 0.15 10.99
CA GLY A 566 -2.43 -0.39 12.24
C GLY A 566 -2.72 0.68 13.28
N ALA A 567 -1.75 1.57 13.52
CA ALA A 567 -1.89 2.72 14.42
C ALA A 567 -2.98 3.68 13.93
N ALA A 568 -2.93 4.09 12.67
CA ALA A 568 -3.87 5.06 12.10
C ALA A 568 -5.32 4.57 12.13
N ARG A 569 -5.55 3.27 11.88
CA ARG A 569 -6.91 2.69 11.86
C ARG A 569 -7.43 2.34 13.25
N ALA A 570 -6.54 2.08 14.21
CA ALA A 570 -6.90 1.89 15.60
C ALA A 570 -7.38 3.19 16.24
N GLY A 571 -6.69 4.32 15.95
CA GLY A 571 -6.87 5.56 16.67
C GLY A 571 -6.54 5.34 18.14
N GLU A 572 -7.41 5.80 19.04
CA GLU A 572 -7.28 5.62 20.49
C GLU A 572 -7.61 4.20 20.98
N ARG A 573 -8.12 3.32 20.10
CA ARG A 573 -8.53 1.97 20.51
C ARG A 573 -7.32 1.08 20.75
N PRO A 574 -7.33 0.23 21.80
CA PRO A 574 -6.30 -0.77 21.99
C PRO A 574 -6.17 -1.68 20.77
N TRP A 575 -4.95 -1.86 20.28
CA TRP A 575 -4.68 -2.68 19.09
C TRP A 575 -3.40 -3.47 19.21
N ARG A 576 -3.29 -4.51 18.37
CA ARG A 576 -2.15 -5.43 18.38
C ARG A 576 -1.02 -4.90 17.49
N ARG A 577 0.01 -4.35 18.13
CA ARG A 577 1.29 -3.96 17.51
C ARG A 577 2.03 -5.22 17.00
N PHE A 578 2.10 -5.39 15.68
CA PHE A 578 2.84 -6.50 15.05
C PHE A 578 3.44 -6.07 13.69
N PRO A 579 4.77 -6.09 13.51
CA PRO A 579 5.79 -6.40 14.51
C PRO A 579 5.75 -5.43 15.71
N ARG A 580 6.45 -5.77 16.80
CA ARG A 580 6.52 -4.87 17.95
C ARG A 580 7.26 -3.58 17.54
N GLN A 581 6.95 -2.47 18.20
CA GLN A 581 7.60 -1.18 17.89
C GLN A 581 9.11 -1.27 18.10
N GLU A 582 9.57 -1.90 19.18
CA GLU A 582 10.99 -2.16 19.46
C GLU A 582 11.69 -2.94 18.33
N GLU A 583 11.06 -4.01 17.83
CA GLU A 583 11.56 -4.82 16.72
C GLU A 583 11.70 -3.97 15.44
N LEU A 584 10.73 -3.10 15.19
CA LEU A 584 10.71 -2.22 14.03
C LEU A 584 11.77 -1.12 14.14
N THR A 585 11.96 -0.54 15.33
CA THR A 585 13.00 0.45 15.62
C THR A 585 14.40 -0.16 15.56
N ALA A 586 14.58 -1.39 16.03
CA ALA A 586 15.83 -2.14 15.85
C ALA A 586 16.14 -2.34 14.36
N SER A 587 15.15 -2.80 13.59
CA SER A 587 15.28 -2.96 12.12
C SER A 587 15.63 -1.65 11.41
N ALA A 588 15.03 -0.53 11.85
CA ALA A 588 15.34 0.80 11.31
C ALA A 588 16.80 1.21 11.57
N ARG A 589 17.31 0.96 12.78
CA ARG A 589 18.70 1.25 13.15
C ARG A 589 19.69 0.39 12.37
N GLU A 590 19.41 -0.90 12.23
CA GLU A 590 20.23 -1.81 11.42
C GLU A 590 20.27 -1.37 9.95
N LEU A 591 19.11 -1.04 9.38
CA LEU A 591 19.03 -0.56 8.01
C LEU A 591 19.80 0.75 7.82
N ARG A 592 19.71 1.68 8.77
CA ARG A 592 20.47 2.94 8.75
C ARG A 592 21.98 2.70 8.76
N ARG A 593 22.46 1.73 9.56
CA ARG A 593 23.87 1.31 9.56
C ARG A 593 24.29 0.68 8.24
N ALA A 594 23.43 -0.17 7.65
CA ALA A 594 23.71 -0.82 6.37
C ALA A 594 23.74 0.15 5.17
N LEU A 595 22.96 1.24 5.24
CA LEU A 595 22.92 2.29 4.22
C LEU A 595 23.98 3.38 4.44
N ALA A 596 24.63 3.41 5.60
CA ALA A 596 25.72 4.35 5.86
C ALA A 596 26.84 4.17 4.83
N PRO A 597 27.44 5.24 4.30
CA PRO A 597 28.50 5.13 3.29
C PRO A 597 29.63 4.22 3.77
N ALA A 598 29.98 3.21 2.96
CA ALA A 598 31.14 2.38 3.22
C ALA A 598 32.43 3.17 2.94
N PRO A 599 33.53 2.95 3.68
CA PRO A 599 34.84 3.47 3.29
C PRO A 599 35.21 2.92 1.90
N ALA A 600 35.90 3.74 1.12
CA ALA A 600 36.21 3.47 -0.28
C ALA A 600 37.19 2.29 -0.42
N SER A 601 36.71 1.05 -0.46
CA SER A 601 37.53 -0.08 -0.85
C SER A 601 36.73 -1.20 -1.53
N VAL A 602 37.21 -1.53 -2.73
CA VAL A 602 36.97 -2.73 -3.55
C VAL A 602 35.60 -2.82 -4.23
N ALA A 603 35.54 -2.21 -5.41
CA ALA A 603 34.63 -2.63 -6.47
C ALA A 603 35.12 -3.98 -7.02
N VAL A 604 34.27 -5.01 -6.96
CA VAL A 604 34.43 -6.20 -7.79
C VAL A 604 33.32 -6.16 -8.83
N ALA A 605 33.73 -5.94 -10.08
CA ALA A 605 32.88 -6.06 -11.25
C ALA A 605 32.53 -7.54 -11.46
N VAL A 606 31.25 -7.84 -11.64
CA VAL A 606 30.81 -9.03 -12.40
C VAL A 606 29.60 -8.66 -13.26
N ALA A 607 29.90 -8.65 -14.56
CA ALA A 607 29.09 -8.80 -15.76
C ALA A 607 27.55 -8.66 -15.67
N ALA A 608 27.07 -7.61 -16.32
CA ALA A 608 25.80 -7.61 -17.02
C ALA A 608 25.92 -8.45 -18.30
N SER A 609 25.13 -9.52 -18.40
CA SER A 609 24.81 -10.22 -19.65
C SER A 609 23.58 -11.10 -19.41
N ALA A 610 22.38 -10.53 -19.60
CA ALA A 610 21.14 -11.24 -19.95
C ALA A 610 19.97 -10.23 -20.00
N LEU A 611 19.96 -9.37 -21.02
CA LEU A 611 18.79 -8.56 -21.33
C LEU A 611 18.84 -8.10 -22.79
N ILE A 612 18.75 -9.06 -23.73
CA ILE A 612 18.41 -8.79 -25.13
C ILE A 612 17.50 -9.92 -25.65
N ALA A 613 16.33 -9.50 -26.13
CA ALA A 613 15.40 -10.13 -27.07
C ALA A 613 14.82 -11.53 -26.77
N VAL A 614 13.54 -11.55 -26.37
CA VAL A 614 12.59 -12.54 -26.89
C VAL A 614 11.40 -11.76 -27.46
N HIS A 615 11.39 -11.60 -28.78
CA HIS A 615 10.19 -11.31 -29.55
C HIS A 615 9.33 -12.58 -29.59
N PRO A 616 8.03 -12.55 -29.28
CA PRO A 616 7.13 -13.54 -29.80
C PRO A 616 6.57 -13.03 -31.13
N HIS A 617 7.15 -13.48 -32.25
CA HIS A 617 6.37 -13.59 -33.48
C HIS A 617 5.58 -14.90 -33.38
N VAL A 618 4.32 -14.82 -32.99
CA VAL A 618 3.35 -15.91 -33.21
C VAL A 618 2.66 -15.61 -34.53
N GLY A 619 2.90 -16.46 -35.53
CA GLY A 619 2.24 -16.38 -36.82
C GLY A 619 0.73 -16.59 -36.65
N VAL A 620 -0.04 -15.65 -37.18
CA VAL A 620 -1.49 -15.81 -37.37
C VAL A 620 -1.67 -16.74 -38.57
N GLY A 621 -2.05 -17.98 -38.30
CA GLY A 621 -2.59 -18.88 -39.32
C GLY A 621 -4.05 -18.50 -39.57
N SER A 622 -4.33 -17.94 -40.74
CA SER A 622 -5.68 -17.79 -41.27
C SER A 622 -6.20 -19.16 -41.70
N GLY A 623 -7.15 -19.72 -40.94
CA GLY A 623 -7.95 -20.87 -41.35
C GLY A 623 -9.29 -20.40 -41.90
N ASP A 624 -9.57 -20.78 -43.14
CA ASP A 624 -10.82 -20.52 -43.86
C ASP A 624 -12.04 -21.23 -43.25
N GLY A 625 -13.21 -20.64 -43.50
CA GLY A 625 -14.49 -20.92 -42.86
C GLY A 625 -15.12 -22.30 -43.05
N GLY A 626 -16.04 -22.62 -42.14
CA GLY A 626 -16.88 -23.81 -42.19
C GLY A 626 -17.98 -23.84 -41.13
N SER A 627 -19.22 -23.58 -41.58
CA SER A 627 -20.54 -23.90 -41.01
C SER A 627 -20.95 -23.40 -39.61
N ALA A 628 -21.98 -22.55 -39.63
CA ALA A 628 -22.82 -22.20 -38.49
C ALA A 628 -23.49 -23.43 -37.86
N GLY A 629 -23.30 -23.59 -36.55
CA GLY A 629 -24.04 -24.52 -35.72
C GLY A 629 -24.07 -23.99 -34.27
N SER A 630 -25.28 -23.79 -33.75
CA SER A 630 -25.68 -23.59 -32.34
C SER A 630 -24.65 -22.94 -31.39
N ALA A 631 -24.93 -21.69 -31.02
CA ALA A 631 -24.09 -20.83 -30.18
C ALA A 631 -24.05 -21.30 -28.71
N ALA A 632 -23.05 -22.11 -28.37
CA ALA A 632 -22.58 -22.24 -27.00
C ALA A 632 -21.63 -21.06 -26.67
N SER A 633 -21.43 -20.73 -25.41
CA SER A 633 -21.16 -19.37 -24.90
C SER A 633 -20.08 -19.31 -23.81
N ALA A 634 -19.50 -18.13 -23.58
CA ALA A 634 -18.26 -18.00 -22.81
C ALA A 634 -18.47 -17.79 -21.29
N TYR A 635 -18.55 -18.88 -20.50
CA TYR A 635 -18.69 -18.82 -19.03
C TYR A 635 -18.13 -20.06 -18.30
N ALA A 636 -17.93 -20.01 -16.97
CA ALA A 636 -17.19 -21.03 -16.20
C ALA A 636 -17.67 -22.48 -16.42
N LEU A 637 -18.98 -22.72 -16.43
CA LEU A 637 -19.58 -24.03 -16.69
C LEU A 637 -19.16 -24.60 -18.04
N GLU A 638 -19.21 -23.79 -19.08
CA GLU A 638 -18.84 -24.23 -20.42
C GLU A 638 -17.34 -24.48 -20.56
N VAL A 639 -16.53 -23.65 -19.90
CA VAL A 639 -15.08 -23.83 -19.86
C VAL A 639 -14.72 -25.15 -19.17
N VAL A 640 -15.36 -25.47 -18.04
CA VAL A 640 -15.15 -26.72 -17.32
C VAL A 640 -15.65 -27.92 -18.14
N ALA A 641 -16.84 -27.84 -18.74
CA ALA A 641 -17.37 -28.91 -19.59
C ALA A 641 -16.53 -29.13 -20.86
N GLY A 642 -15.98 -28.06 -21.43
CA GLY A 642 -14.99 -28.13 -22.52
C GLY A 642 -13.71 -28.83 -22.07
N ALA A 643 -13.20 -28.50 -20.88
CA ALA A 643 -12.00 -29.12 -20.33
C ALA A 643 -12.19 -30.61 -20.04
N GLU A 644 -13.36 -31.03 -19.53
CA GLU A 644 -13.70 -32.44 -19.32
C GLU A 644 -13.74 -33.22 -20.64
N ARG A 645 -14.37 -32.65 -21.67
CA ARG A 645 -14.38 -33.26 -23.02
C ARG A 645 -12.98 -33.38 -23.59
N TRP A 646 -12.18 -32.31 -23.52
CA TRP A 646 -10.79 -32.32 -23.99
C TRP A 646 -9.94 -33.35 -23.24
N LEU A 647 -10.03 -33.41 -21.91
CA LEU A 647 -9.36 -34.45 -21.11
C LEU A 647 -9.73 -35.86 -21.55
N GLY A 648 -10.99 -36.09 -21.94
CA GLY A 648 -11.45 -37.37 -22.49
C GLY A 648 -10.85 -37.75 -23.85
N THR A 649 -10.26 -36.79 -24.58
CA THR A 649 -9.57 -37.05 -25.85
C THR A 649 -8.09 -37.39 -25.70
N LEU A 650 -7.52 -37.16 -24.52
CA LEU A 650 -6.10 -37.35 -24.26
C LEU A 650 -5.77 -38.82 -23.99
N SER A 651 -4.56 -39.22 -24.37
CA SER A 651 -3.99 -40.49 -23.92
C SER A 651 -3.77 -40.49 -22.40
N PRO A 652 -3.61 -41.69 -21.78
CA PRO A 652 -3.28 -41.78 -20.35
C PRO A 652 -1.98 -41.04 -19.98
N VAL A 653 -1.00 -41.03 -20.88
CA VAL A 653 0.29 -40.35 -20.68
C VAL A 653 0.11 -38.84 -20.68
N GLU A 654 -0.63 -38.29 -21.65
CA GLU A 654 -0.92 -36.86 -21.72
C GLU A 654 -1.73 -36.39 -20.51
N THR A 655 -2.70 -37.20 -20.06
CA THR A 655 -3.51 -36.91 -18.86
C THR A 655 -2.64 -36.78 -17.60
N VAL A 656 -1.64 -37.67 -17.44
CA VAL A 656 -0.66 -37.58 -16.34
C VAL A 656 0.16 -36.29 -16.45
N TRP A 657 0.57 -35.90 -17.66
CA TRP A 657 1.31 -34.64 -17.87
C TRP A 657 0.47 -33.40 -17.59
N VAL A 658 -0.84 -33.41 -17.88
CA VAL A 658 -1.77 -32.33 -17.47
C VAL A 658 -1.83 -32.23 -15.96
N GLY A 659 -2.01 -33.36 -15.26
CA GLY A 659 -1.98 -33.39 -13.80
C GLY A 659 -0.67 -32.84 -13.23
N ALA A 660 0.46 -33.26 -13.80
CA ALA A 660 1.79 -32.77 -13.43
C ALA A 660 1.94 -31.25 -13.68
N ALA A 661 1.42 -30.74 -14.79
CA ALA A 661 1.42 -29.31 -15.11
C ALA A 661 0.60 -28.49 -14.11
N ILE A 662 -0.58 -28.96 -13.71
CA ILE A 662 -1.42 -28.30 -12.69
C ILE A 662 -0.68 -28.26 -11.34
N VAL A 663 -0.10 -29.38 -10.92
CA VAL A 663 0.70 -29.45 -9.68
C VAL A 663 1.90 -28.51 -9.74
N ALA A 664 2.56 -28.45 -10.90
CA ALA A 664 3.71 -27.57 -11.12
C ALA A 664 3.32 -26.09 -11.07
N LEU A 665 2.24 -25.70 -11.74
CA LEU A 665 1.70 -24.34 -11.71
C LEU A 665 1.34 -23.93 -10.29
N LEU A 666 0.55 -24.74 -9.58
CA LEU A 666 0.15 -24.44 -8.20
C LEU A 666 1.37 -24.35 -7.29
N SER A 667 2.31 -25.29 -7.40
CA SER A 667 3.58 -25.28 -6.65
C SER A 667 4.37 -23.98 -6.87
N LEU A 668 4.47 -23.54 -8.13
CA LEU A 668 5.19 -22.33 -8.48
C LEU A 668 4.49 -21.08 -7.97
N LEU A 669 3.16 -21.00 -8.01
CA LEU A 669 2.40 -19.86 -7.49
C LEU A 669 2.47 -19.75 -5.95
N VAL A 670 2.42 -20.88 -5.23
CA VAL A 670 2.39 -20.85 -3.76
C VAL A 670 3.77 -20.80 -3.11
N SER A 671 4.82 -21.17 -3.85
CA SER A 671 6.19 -21.27 -3.33
C SER A 671 7.12 -20.19 -3.91
N GLY A 672 8.03 -19.68 -3.08
CA GLY A 672 9.18 -18.93 -3.59
C GLY A 672 8.97 -17.49 -4.01
N TRP A 673 7.84 -16.83 -3.72
CA TRP A 673 7.61 -15.40 -4.05
C TRP A 673 7.87 -14.40 -2.91
N SER A 674 8.30 -14.88 -1.74
CA SER A 674 8.58 -14.03 -0.58
C SER A 674 9.95 -13.40 -0.67
N VAL A 675 10.11 -12.14 -0.28
CA VAL A 675 11.42 -11.48 -0.18
C VAL A 675 12.45 -12.38 0.55
N PRO A 676 13.63 -12.64 -0.05
CA PRO A 676 14.68 -13.43 0.60
C PRO A 676 15.19 -12.75 1.86
N ARG A 677 15.51 -13.55 2.88
CA ARG A 677 16.06 -13.03 4.14
C ARG A 677 17.58 -13.12 4.24
N VAL A 678 18.17 -14.01 3.46
CA VAL A 678 19.61 -14.29 3.47
C VAL A 678 20.02 -14.51 2.03
N TYR A 679 21.09 -13.84 1.62
CA TYR A 679 21.78 -14.12 0.37
C TYR A 679 23.17 -14.66 0.68
N PRO A 680 23.65 -15.64 -0.11
CA PRO A 680 25.03 -16.07 0.00
C PRO A 680 25.95 -14.90 -0.39
N THR A 681 26.93 -14.58 0.44
CA THR A 681 28.01 -13.68 0.04
C THR A 681 29.06 -14.47 -0.74
N VAL A 682 29.68 -13.86 -1.76
CA VAL A 682 30.72 -14.52 -2.59
C VAL A 682 31.85 -15.06 -1.70
N ARG A 683 32.27 -14.27 -0.71
CA ARG A 683 33.32 -14.65 0.25
C ARG A 683 32.93 -15.85 1.10
N GLU A 684 31.68 -15.95 1.53
CA GLU A 684 31.20 -17.06 2.34
C GLU A 684 31.02 -18.32 1.50
N PHE A 685 30.50 -18.18 0.28
CA PHE A 685 30.37 -19.26 -0.70
C PHE A 685 31.71 -19.92 -0.99
N LEU A 686 32.75 -19.13 -1.29
CA LEU A 686 34.10 -19.64 -1.58
C LEU A 686 34.74 -20.36 -0.38
N ARG A 687 34.40 -19.98 0.86
CA ARG A 687 34.93 -20.63 2.06
C ARG A 687 34.25 -21.96 2.38
N THR A 688 32.95 -22.08 2.10
CA THR A 688 32.16 -23.27 2.45
C THR A 688 31.14 -23.59 1.35
N PRO A 689 31.59 -24.06 0.17
CA PRO A 689 30.74 -24.19 -1.02
C PRO A 689 29.56 -25.15 -0.78
N GLY A 690 29.78 -26.29 -0.12
CA GLY A 690 28.71 -27.25 0.18
C GLY A 690 27.60 -26.69 1.07
N ARG A 691 27.95 -25.91 2.09
CA ARG A 691 26.96 -25.28 3.00
C ARG A 691 26.18 -24.16 2.32
N ASN A 692 26.81 -23.45 1.38
CA ASN A 692 26.20 -22.31 0.68
C ASN A 692 25.50 -22.68 -0.63
N PHE A 693 25.73 -23.88 -1.17
CA PHE A 693 25.03 -24.36 -2.37
C PHE A 693 23.50 -24.36 -2.16
N GLY A 694 23.03 -24.79 -0.99
CA GLY A 694 21.60 -24.74 -0.64
C GLY A 694 21.04 -23.30 -0.51
N LEU A 695 21.87 -22.35 -0.09
CA LEU A 695 21.50 -20.93 -0.06
C LEU A 695 21.40 -20.35 -1.47
N LEU A 696 22.33 -20.71 -2.36
CA LEU A 696 22.33 -20.29 -3.76
C LEU A 696 21.13 -20.85 -4.51
N LEU A 697 20.87 -22.16 -4.43
CA LEU A 697 19.68 -22.78 -5.02
C LEU A 697 18.39 -22.12 -4.51
N GLY A 698 18.31 -21.83 -3.22
CA GLY A 698 17.17 -21.13 -2.65
C GLY A 698 17.02 -19.70 -3.16
N ALA A 699 18.11 -18.93 -3.24
CA ALA A 699 18.12 -17.56 -3.74
C ALA A 699 17.79 -17.47 -5.24
N CYS A 700 18.14 -18.51 -5.99
CA CYS A 700 17.90 -18.62 -7.43
C CYS A 700 16.61 -19.37 -7.78
N ALA A 701 15.73 -19.68 -6.82
CA ALA A 701 14.45 -20.29 -7.14
C ALA A 701 13.63 -19.41 -8.12
N PRO A 702 12.76 -19.96 -8.97
CA PRO A 702 12.06 -19.19 -10.01
C PRO A 702 11.35 -17.93 -9.49
N GLY A 703 10.53 -18.05 -8.42
CA GLY A 703 9.85 -16.89 -7.82
C GLY A 703 10.77 -15.88 -7.11
N GLN A 704 12.06 -16.20 -6.97
CA GLN A 704 13.09 -15.33 -6.39
C GLN A 704 13.96 -14.64 -7.44
N ALA A 705 13.94 -15.13 -8.68
CA ALA A 705 14.79 -14.64 -9.76
C ALA A 705 14.64 -13.13 -9.96
N ALA A 706 13.42 -12.59 -9.91
CA ALA A 706 13.18 -11.15 -10.03
C ALA A 706 13.87 -10.34 -8.93
N TYR A 707 13.87 -10.81 -7.68
CA TYR A 707 14.56 -10.13 -6.57
C TYR A 707 16.08 -10.17 -6.75
N ALA A 708 16.62 -11.32 -7.17
CA ALA A 708 18.04 -11.47 -7.45
C ALA A 708 18.48 -10.57 -8.62
N LEU A 709 17.76 -10.58 -9.74
CA LEU A 709 18.03 -9.72 -10.90
C LEU A 709 17.98 -8.23 -10.54
N THR A 710 16.97 -7.81 -9.76
CA THR A 710 16.87 -6.42 -9.30
C THR A 710 18.06 -6.03 -8.42
N ALA A 711 18.51 -6.93 -7.54
CA ALA A 711 19.68 -6.67 -6.71
C ALA A 711 20.98 -6.63 -7.52
N LEU A 712 21.14 -7.52 -8.51
CA LEU A 712 22.29 -7.53 -9.42
C LEU A 712 22.35 -6.24 -10.23
N ALA A 713 21.23 -5.80 -10.80
CA ALA A 713 21.13 -4.52 -11.49
C ALA A 713 21.45 -3.34 -10.56
N GLY A 714 21.02 -3.42 -9.29
CA GLY A 714 21.33 -2.45 -8.25
C GLY A 714 22.83 -2.27 -7.99
N MET A 715 23.62 -3.34 -8.03
CA MET A 715 25.07 -3.27 -7.82
C MET A 715 25.82 -2.55 -8.96
N ALA A 716 25.19 -2.39 -10.13
CA ALA A 716 25.74 -1.59 -11.22
C ALA A 716 25.49 -0.08 -11.04
N LEU A 717 24.74 0.34 -10.01
CA LEU A 717 24.43 1.76 -9.78
C LEU A 717 25.68 2.54 -9.33
N PRO A 718 25.81 3.81 -9.78
CA PRO A 718 26.95 4.64 -9.43
C PRO A 718 26.96 5.01 -7.94
N ARG A 719 28.15 5.31 -7.38
CA ARG A 719 28.31 5.79 -6.00
C ARG A 719 27.56 7.10 -5.70
N SER A 720 27.25 7.89 -6.73
CA SER A 720 26.43 9.10 -6.60
C SER A 720 25.02 8.81 -6.06
N THR A 721 24.57 7.56 -6.11
CA THR A 721 23.31 7.08 -5.50
C THR A 721 23.23 7.40 -4.01
N ASP A 722 24.36 7.43 -3.29
CA ASP A 722 24.40 7.81 -1.87
C ASP A 722 23.87 9.22 -1.62
N ARG A 723 23.91 10.10 -2.63
CA ARG A 723 23.37 11.47 -2.53
C ARG A 723 21.84 11.48 -2.43
N LEU A 724 21.15 10.42 -2.82
CA LEU A 724 19.69 10.33 -2.70
C LEU A 724 19.21 10.33 -1.25
N LEU A 725 20.04 9.83 -0.32
CA LEU A 725 19.77 9.85 1.12
C LEU A 725 20.57 10.93 1.87
N ARG A 726 21.47 11.65 1.17
CA ARG A 726 22.19 12.80 1.71
C ARG A 726 21.48 14.09 1.32
N ARG A 727 20.63 14.54 2.22
CA ARG A 727 20.47 15.93 2.63
C ARG A 727 20.22 15.90 4.13
#